data_AF-A0A7V8E3P6-F1
#
_entry.id   AF-A0A7V8E3P6-F1
#
_cell.length_a   1.000
_cell.length_b   1.000
_cell.length_c   1.000
_cell.angle_alpha   90.00
_cell.angle_beta   90.00
_cell.angle_gamma   90.00
#
_symmetry.space_group_name_H-M   'P 1'
#
loop_
_entity.id
_entity.type
_entity.pdbx_description
1 polymer ?
#
loop_
_entity_poly.entity_id
_entity_poly.type
_entity_poly.pdbx_seq_one_letter_code
_entity_poly.pdbx_strand_id
1 'polypeptide(L)'
;MSQSTLDIAVSKLPEDSSAVLLVLRGKIDQSGTPLLQEALQNLKRGGVRDFVIDMEEVDFVASSGMAGLVTFTDENETAGGSVALVKVSARVQSQFDTLGLNDFLKRYKSRDEATRSFRKLDRPPPAPPTPAPVNGPQGYDKAEVRRAVRPSTSRPLTPLPISPRDPAPGGTATDWVSPLTQRYAGRKMIELFGDRRRFATWRDLWIALAEAEKELGLPITETQIAELKSARDRVDARRASEIERETRHDVMAHIRHYGEQAPGAAGIIHLGATSMFVVDNTDLIVMREALGLLIPKVARACRALADFARKWKDTPCLGFTHFQPAQVTTVGRRACLWLQDMLMDLKELQARRDSLRFLGVKGAIGTQASFLALFDGDKEKVEDLDRRLTRKMGFKSAFRVTGQTYTRKVDAQVMAALSGIAQSAAKFSNDVRLAQSRGELQEPFGMGQVGSSAMAYKQNPAKSERIAGLARFVISLEANMPLTAAAQWFERTLDDSANKRLSVPEAFLGADAILNLVVSVAEGLVVYPKVIDNYLRQELPFLATEDLLMAAVKAGGDRQKLHEKIREASVAAVAKVREEGKPNDLFERLAADPAFAVLQEKGAELLNARRYVGRAPEQVELFLLEEVEPALGGVELATGDDLEVRV
;
A
#
# COMPACT_ATOMS: atom_id res chain seq x y z
N MET A 1 -12.06 -41.09 0.55
CA MET A 1 -10.62 -40.99 0.87
C MET A 1 -9.87 -41.03 -0.44
N SER A 2 -9.34 -39.89 -0.90
CA SER A 2 -8.52 -39.83 -2.12
C SER A 2 -7.27 -40.67 -1.88
N GLN A 3 -6.97 -41.63 -2.75
CA GLN A 3 -5.67 -42.31 -2.73
C GLN A 3 -4.56 -41.26 -2.88
N SER A 4 -3.50 -41.38 -2.08
CA SER A 4 -2.28 -40.57 -2.20
C SER A 4 -1.74 -40.65 -3.63
N THR A 5 -1.42 -39.51 -4.23
CA THR A 5 -0.83 -39.42 -5.58
C THR A 5 0.70 -39.47 -5.59
N LEU A 6 1.34 -39.58 -4.42
CA LEU A 6 2.80 -39.64 -4.27
C LEU A 6 3.21 -40.89 -3.49
N ASP A 7 4.04 -41.72 -4.12
CA ASP A 7 4.74 -42.86 -3.50
C ASP A 7 6.21 -42.50 -3.27
N ILE A 8 6.74 -42.88 -2.11
CA ILE A 8 8.08 -42.51 -1.64
C ILE A 8 8.79 -43.78 -1.18
N ALA A 9 9.77 -44.25 -1.96
CA ALA A 9 10.64 -45.35 -1.57
C ALA A 9 11.95 -44.81 -1.01
N VAL A 10 12.33 -45.27 0.18
CA VAL A 10 13.56 -44.85 0.88
C VAL A 10 14.53 -46.01 0.95
N SER A 11 15.77 -45.80 0.51
CA SER A 11 16.84 -46.80 0.62
C SER A 11 18.18 -46.16 0.98
N LYS A 12 19.08 -46.95 1.59
CA LYS A 12 20.46 -46.53 1.80
C LYS A 12 21.25 -46.71 0.50
N LEU A 13 22.16 -45.79 0.20
CA LEU A 13 23.07 -45.92 -0.93
C LEU A 13 24.21 -46.91 -0.62
N PRO A 14 24.76 -47.64 -1.61
CA PRO A 14 25.86 -48.59 -1.40
C PRO A 14 27.17 -47.93 -0.93
N GLU A 15 27.98 -48.70 -0.18
CA GLU A 15 29.36 -48.43 0.32
C GLU A 15 29.62 -47.04 0.95
N ASP A 16 29.91 -47.01 2.25
CA ASP A 16 30.47 -45.86 3.01
C ASP A 16 29.80 -44.48 2.79
N SER A 17 28.54 -44.44 2.38
CA SER A 17 27.77 -43.20 2.27
C SER A 17 26.79 -43.06 3.42
N SER A 18 26.87 -41.94 4.15
CA SER A 18 25.84 -41.49 5.10
C SER A 18 24.55 -41.01 4.40
N ALA A 19 24.50 -41.09 3.07
CA ALA A 19 23.39 -40.58 2.28
C ALA A 19 22.24 -41.57 2.11
N VAL A 20 21.03 -41.02 2.07
CA VAL A 20 19.79 -41.75 1.82
C VAL A 20 19.25 -41.37 0.44
N LEU A 21 18.82 -42.38 -0.31
CA LEU A 21 18.11 -42.23 -1.57
C LEU A 21 16.60 -42.22 -1.32
N LEU A 22 15.93 -41.18 -1.80
CA LEU A 22 14.48 -41.10 -1.90
C LEU A 22 14.10 -41.21 -3.38
N VAL A 23 13.32 -42.22 -3.74
CA VAL A 23 12.74 -42.35 -5.08
C VAL A 23 11.28 -41.91 -5.01
N LEU A 24 10.96 -40.84 -5.73
CA LEU A 24 9.62 -40.25 -5.76
C LEU A 24 8.87 -40.71 -7.01
N ARG A 25 7.64 -41.17 -6.85
CA ARG A 25 6.77 -41.62 -7.96
C ARG A 25 5.40 -40.96 -7.88
N GLY A 26 4.95 -40.35 -8.97
CA GLY A 26 3.64 -39.70 -9.07
C GLY A 26 3.71 -38.17 -9.06
N LYS A 27 2.85 -37.52 -8.26
CA LYS A 27 2.68 -36.05 -8.28
C LYS A 27 2.94 -35.42 -6.91
N ILE A 28 3.74 -34.36 -6.89
CA ILE A 28 3.92 -33.51 -5.70
C ILE A 28 2.88 -32.37 -5.77
N ASP A 29 1.61 -32.73 -5.63
CA ASP A 29 0.48 -31.78 -5.63
C ASP A 29 0.09 -31.37 -4.20
N GLN A 30 -1.10 -30.79 -4.01
CA GLN A 30 -1.61 -30.38 -2.69
C GLN A 30 -1.69 -31.54 -1.68
N SER A 31 -1.88 -32.77 -2.15
CA SER A 31 -1.95 -33.97 -1.32
C SER A 31 -0.59 -34.66 -1.16
N GLY A 32 0.29 -34.58 -2.16
CA GLY A 32 1.65 -35.15 -2.10
C GLY A 32 2.65 -34.30 -1.32
N THR A 33 2.47 -32.98 -1.25
CA THR A 33 3.41 -32.07 -0.59
C THR A 33 3.63 -32.39 0.90
N PRO A 34 2.59 -32.59 1.73
CA PRO A 34 2.77 -32.90 3.15
C PRO A 34 3.51 -34.23 3.38
N LEU A 35 3.26 -35.24 2.53
CA LEU A 35 3.89 -36.55 2.63
C LEU A 35 5.40 -36.48 2.39
N LEU A 36 5.82 -35.71 1.38
CA LEU A 36 7.23 -35.50 1.10
C LEU A 36 7.93 -34.75 2.25
N GLN A 37 7.30 -33.70 2.76
CA GLN A 37 7.86 -32.93 3.88
C GLN A 37 8.01 -33.78 5.14
N GLU A 38 7.00 -34.59 5.47
CA GLU A 38 7.04 -35.48 6.63
C GLU A 38 8.13 -36.55 6.48
N ALA A 39 8.27 -37.17 5.30
CA ALA A 39 9.32 -38.16 5.03
C ALA A 39 10.73 -37.57 5.20
N LEU A 40 10.97 -36.40 4.62
CA LEU A 40 12.26 -35.70 4.71
C LEU A 40 12.60 -35.29 6.16
N GLN A 41 11.63 -34.74 6.89
CA GLN A 41 11.82 -34.33 8.28
C GLN A 41 12.02 -35.53 9.22
N ASN A 42 11.32 -36.65 9.00
CA ASN A 42 11.51 -37.86 9.79
C ASN A 42 12.91 -38.47 9.59
N LEU A 43 13.42 -38.49 8.35
CA LEU A 43 14.78 -38.92 8.07
C LEU A 43 15.83 -37.99 8.68
N LYS A 44 15.61 -36.67 8.62
CA LYS A 44 16.48 -35.66 9.24
C LYS A 44 16.53 -35.83 10.77
N ARG A 45 15.39 -36.06 11.43
CA ARG A 45 15.32 -36.39 12.88
C ARG A 45 16.03 -37.71 13.20
N GLY A 46 16.02 -38.67 12.27
CA GLY A 46 16.77 -39.92 12.35
C GLY A 46 18.28 -39.78 12.14
N GLY A 47 18.80 -38.55 11.99
CA GLY A 47 20.23 -38.27 11.86
C GLY A 47 20.75 -38.31 10.42
N VAL A 48 19.88 -38.46 9.42
CA VAL A 48 20.26 -38.37 8.00
C VAL A 48 20.59 -36.93 7.67
N ARG A 49 21.76 -36.71 7.07
CA ARG A 49 22.25 -35.38 6.68
C ARG A 49 22.37 -35.22 5.16
N ASP A 50 22.52 -36.33 4.45
CA ASP A 50 22.76 -36.33 3.01
C ASP A 50 21.61 -37.02 2.29
N PHE A 51 20.99 -36.30 1.36
CA PHE A 51 19.78 -36.73 0.66
C PHE A 51 20.04 -36.73 -0.84
N VAL A 52 19.80 -37.87 -1.49
CA VAL A 52 19.67 -37.96 -2.95
C VAL A 52 18.20 -38.17 -3.26
N ILE A 53 17.57 -37.24 -3.97
CA ILE A 53 16.16 -37.32 -4.34
C ILE A 53 16.07 -37.59 -5.84
N ASP A 54 15.57 -38.77 -6.18
CA ASP A 54 15.31 -39.19 -7.55
C ASP A 54 13.89 -38.80 -7.97
N MET A 55 13.80 -38.04 -9.06
CA MET A 55 12.57 -37.46 -9.57
C MET A 55 12.20 -37.97 -10.98
N GLU A 56 12.71 -39.15 -11.38
CA GLU A 56 12.50 -39.74 -12.71
C GLU A 56 11.02 -39.96 -13.01
N GLU A 57 10.27 -40.46 -12.03
CA GLU A 57 8.85 -40.79 -12.13
C GLU A 57 7.95 -39.68 -11.52
N VAL A 58 8.46 -38.45 -11.43
CA VAL A 58 7.68 -37.28 -10.96
C VAL A 58 7.20 -36.47 -12.16
N ASP A 59 5.88 -36.42 -12.34
CA ASP A 59 5.25 -35.80 -13.51
C ASP A 59 4.82 -34.35 -13.30
N PHE A 60 4.71 -33.92 -12.03
CA PHE A 60 4.23 -32.59 -11.67
C PHE A 60 4.65 -32.19 -10.26
N VAL A 61 5.05 -30.93 -10.09
CA VAL A 61 5.30 -30.31 -8.78
C VAL A 61 4.48 -29.01 -8.67
N ALA A 62 3.64 -28.91 -7.64
CA ALA A 62 2.92 -27.69 -7.30
C ALA A 62 3.85 -26.65 -6.65
N SER A 63 3.43 -25.38 -6.61
CA SER A 63 4.19 -24.29 -5.97
C SER A 63 4.53 -24.56 -4.50
N SER A 64 3.61 -25.18 -3.75
CA SER A 64 3.84 -25.60 -2.37
C SER A 64 4.93 -26.67 -2.24
N GLY A 65 4.98 -27.62 -3.18
CA GLY A 65 5.99 -28.68 -3.21
C GLY A 65 7.38 -28.13 -3.53
N MET A 66 7.47 -27.18 -4.46
CA MET A 66 8.72 -26.49 -4.79
C MET A 66 9.25 -25.68 -3.61
N ALA A 67 8.39 -24.87 -2.98
CA ALA A 67 8.76 -24.12 -1.78
C ALA A 67 9.25 -25.06 -0.67
N GLY A 68 8.55 -26.18 -0.44
CA GLY A 68 8.95 -27.18 0.55
C GLY A 68 10.34 -27.78 0.28
N LEU A 69 10.66 -28.10 -0.97
CA LEU A 69 11.98 -28.62 -1.35
C LEU A 69 13.09 -27.60 -1.15
N VAL A 70 12.84 -26.33 -1.52
CA VAL A 70 13.81 -25.24 -1.34
C VAL A 70 14.07 -24.99 0.15
N THR A 71 13.00 -24.83 0.94
CA THR A 71 13.11 -24.62 2.39
C THR A 71 13.84 -25.77 3.07
N PHE A 72 13.50 -27.02 2.74
CA PHE A 72 14.19 -28.17 3.32
C PHE A 72 15.67 -28.21 2.93
N THR A 73 16.00 -27.89 1.68
CA THR A 73 17.38 -27.86 1.19
C THR A 73 18.19 -26.82 1.95
N ASP A 74 17.69 -25.60 2.07
CA ASP A 74 18.35 -24.50 2.79
C ASP A 74 18.56 -24.84 4.28
N GLU A 75 17.52 -25.35 4.95
CA GLU A 75 17.59 -25.79 6.34
C GLU A 75 18.56 -26.96 6.56
N ASN A 76 18.66 -27.87 5.58
CA ASN A 76 19.55 -29.03 5.68
C ASN A 76 21.00 -28.63 5.41
N GLU A 77 21.27 -27.79 4.42
CA GLU A 77 22.61 -27.26 4.13
C GLU A 77 23.13 -26.37 5.26
N THR A 78 22.27 -25.53 5.86
CA THR A 78 22.61 -24.73 7.05
C THR A 78 23.00 -25.61 8.25
N ALA A 79 22.40 -26.79 8.38
CA ALA A 79 22.73 -27.78 9.41
C ALA A 79 23.95 -28.65 9.06
N GLY A 80 24.68 -28.33 7.98
CA GLY A 80 25.85 -29.05 7.51
C GLY A 80 25.54 -30.34 6.73
N GLY A 81 24.30 -30.52 6.28
CA GLY A 81 23.86 -31.58 5.39
C GLY A 81 24.00 -31.23 3.91
N SER A 82 23.57 -32.11 3.03
CA SER A 82 23.56 -31.88 1.58
C SER A 82 22.33 -32.50 0.93
N VAL A 83 21.76 -31.82 -0.07
CA VAL A 83 20.63 -32.33 -0.85
C VAL A 83 20.99 -32.28 -2.33
N ALA A 84 20.75 -33.39 -3.03
CA ALA A 84 21.00 -33.52 -4.46
C ALA A 84 19.76 -34.06 -5.16
N LEU A 85 19.41 -33.44 -6.29
CA LEU A 85 18.37 -33.94 -7.17
C LEU A 85 19.00 -34.72 -8.33
N VAL A 86 18.42 -35.88 -8.66
CA VAL A 86 18.85 -36.70 -9.79
C VAL A 86 17.66 -37.07 -10.66
N LYS A 87 17.95 -37.25 -11.95
CA LYS A 87 16.98 -37.73 -12.96
C LYS A 87 15.66 -36.94 -12.99
N VAL A 88 15.70 -35.62 -12.84
CA VAL A 88 14.50 -34.78 -12.92
C VAL A 88 13.85 -34.91 -14.30
N SER A 89 12.57 -35.26 -14.36
CA SER A 89 11.83 -35.36 -15.62
C SER A 89 11.84 -34.04 -16.40
N ALA A 90 11.84 -34.10 -17.74
CA ALA A 90 11.94 -32.90 -18.59
C ALA A 90 10.81 -31.88 -18.31
N ARG A 91 9.64 -32.36 -17.89
CA ARG A 91 8.48 -31.53 -17.55
C ARG A 91 8.69 -30.75 -16.26
N VAL A 92 9.20 -31.39 -15.21
CA VAL A 92 9.53 -30.72 -13.94
C VAL A 92 10.74 -29.80 -14.13
N GLN A 93 11.68 -30.19 -14.98
CA GLN A 93 12.84 -29.37 -15.31
C GLN A 93 12.43 -28.00 -15.87
N SER A 94 11.48 -27.97 -16.82
CA SER A 94 10.96 -26.73 -17.37
C SER A 94 10.32 -25.83 -16.30
N GLN A 95 9.68 -26.41 -15.29
CA GLN A 95 9.12 -25.67 -14.15
C GLN A 95 10.23 -25.04 -13.30
N PHE A 96 11.31 -25.77 -13.02
CA PHE A 96 12.44 -25.26 -12.22
C PHE A 96 13.22 -24.17 -12.97
N ASP A 97 13.42 -24.33 -14.28
CA ASP A 97 14.08 -23.35 -15.13
C ASP A 97 13.31 -22.02 -15.16
N THR A 98 11.99 -22.10 -15.33
CA THR A 98 11.10 -20.92 -15.37
C THR A 98 11.15 -20.13 -14.06
N LEU A 99 11.38 -20.80 -12.94
CA LEU A 99 11.41 -20.20 -11.60
C LEU A 99 12.82 -19.88 -11.10
N GLY A 100 13.86 -20.12 -11.90
CA GLY A 100 15.25 -19.86 -11.50
C GLY A 100 15.74 -20.75 -10.34
N LEU A 101 15.13 -21.91 -10.11
CA LEU A 101 15.42 -22.76 -8.94
C LEU A 101 16.70 -23.60 -9.06
N ASN A 102 17.34 -23.57 -10.24
CA ASN A 102 18.58 -24.31 -10.49
C ASN A 102 19.75 -23.88 -9.62
N ASP A 103 19.76 -22.63 -9.15
CA ASP A 103 20.83 -22.10 -8.30
C ASP A 103 20.73 -22.60 -6.86
N PHE A 104 19.54 -23.05 -6.44
CA PHE A 104 19.24 -23.50 -5.08
C PHE A 104 19.20 -25.03 -4.94
N LEU A 105 18.84 -25.74 -6.01
CA LEU A 105 18.71 -27.19 -6.01
C LEU A 105 19.79 -27.83 -6.88
N LYS A 106 20.84 -28.35 -6.25
CA LYS A 106 21.97 -28.99 -6.94
C LYS A 106 21.52 -30.23 -7.69
N ARG A 107 21.76 -30.27 -9.01
CA ARG A 107 21.38 -31.37 -9.90
C ARG A 107 22.58 -32.17 -10.36
N TYR A 108 22.43 -33.48 -10.44
CA TYR A 108 23.44 -34.39 -10.95
C TYR A 108 22.85 -35.35 -11.98
N LYS A 109 23.66 -35.79 -12.94
CA LYS A 109 23.20 -36.65 -14.05
C LYS A 109 22.96 -38.09 -13.60
N SER A 110 23.56 -38.51 -12.49
CA SER A 110 23.40 -39.86 -11.94
C SER A 110 23.43 -39.86 -10.41
N ARG A 111 22.83 -40.90 -9.82
CA ARG A 111 22.88 -41.18 -8.38
C ARG A 111 24.33 -41.28 -7.87
N ASP A 112 25.23 -41.87 -8.67
CA ASP A 112 26.65 -42.03 -8.31
C ASP A 112 27.43 -40.72 -8.33
N GLU A 113 27.08 -39.80 -9.22
CA GLU A 113 27.67 -38.46 -9.27
C GLU A 113 27.22 -37.62 -8.06
N ALA A 114 25.92 -37.65 -7.73
CA ALA A 114 25.38 -37.01 -6.53
C ALA A 114 26.06 -37.54 -5.25
N THR A 115 26.16 -38.86 -5.12
CA THR A 115 26.75 -39.49 -3.93
C THR A 115 28.23 -39.17 -3.77
N ARG A 116 28.99 -39.11 -4.87
CA ARG A 116 30.41 -38.71 -4.84
C ARG A 116 30.61 -37.23 -4.50
N SER A 117 29.64 -36.36 -4.81
CA SER A 117 29.71 -34.94 -4.48
C SER A 117 29.74 -34.69 -2.97
N PHE A 118 29.09 -35.55 -2.19
CA PHE A 118 29.04 -35.43 -0.72
C PHE A 118 30.35 -35.82 -0.04
N ARG A 119 31.14 -36.72 -0.66
CA ARG A 119 32.43 -37.20 -0.13
C ARG A 119 33.57 -36.17 -0.22
N LYS A 120 33.40 -35.09 -1.00
CA LYS A 120 34.41 -34.02 -1.15
C LYS A 120 34.34 -32.94 -0.08
N LEU A 121 33.42 -33.06 0.88
CA LEU A 121 33.27 -32.11 1.99
C LEU A 121 34.04 -32.65 3.20
N ASP A 122 35.22 -32.09 3.51
CA ASP A 122 35.86 -32.27 4.81
C ASP A 122 34.91 -31.67 5.87
N ARG A 123 34.31 -32.52 6.71
CA ARG A 123 33.30 -32.10 7.69
C ARG A 123 33.85 -32.21 9.12
N PRO A 124 33.74 -31.16 9.95
CA PRO A 124 33.94 -31.31 11.39
C PRO A 124 32.84 -32.19 12.00
N PRO A 125 33.12 -32.89 13.12
CA PRO A 125 32.17 -33.81 13.73
C PRO A 125 30.89 -33.09 14.22
N PRO A 126 29.75 -33.81 14.34
CA PRO A 126 28.49 -33.27 14.83
C PRO A 126 28.64 -32.56 16.17
N ALA A 127 28.16 -31.33 16.29
CA ALA A 127 27.87 -30.76 17.60
C ALA A 127 26.77 -31.61 18.28
N PRO A 128 26.91 -31.96 19.57
CA PRO A 128 25.89 -32.73 20.27
C PRO A 128 24.56 -31.94 20.32
N PRO A 129 23.41 -32.64 20.35
CA PRO A 129 22.11 -32.00 20.39
C PRO A 129 22.00 -31.11 21.63
N THR A 130 21.76 -29.82 21.42
CA THR A 130 21.58 -28.83 22.48
C THR A 130 20.27 -29.13 23.22
N PRO A 131 20.27 -29.34 24.55
CA PRO A 131 19.03 -29.44 25.30
C PRO A 131 18.31 -28.08 25.33
N ALA A 132 16.98 -28.12 25.38
CA ALA A 132 16.12 -26.95 25.47
C ALA A 132 16.57 -25.99 26.61
N PRO A 133 16.46 -24.67 26.44
CA PRO A 133 17.05 -23.71 27.35
C PRO A 133 16.35 -23.76 28.72
N VAL A 134 17.12 -24.10 29.75
CA VAL A 134 16.75 -23.92 31.15
C VAL A 134 17.40 -22.62 31.63
N ASN A 135 16.58 -21.69 32.13
CA ASN A 135 17.01 -20.44 32.72
C ASN A 135 17.92 -20.67 33.94
N GLY A 136 19.10 -20.06 33.94
CA GLY A 136 19.95 -19.93 35.13
C GLY A 136 21.23 -19.13 34.84
N PRO A 137 21.64 -18.18 35.70
CA PRO A 137 22.79 -17.33 35.44
C PRO A 137 24.07 -17.95 36.02
N GLN A 138 25.10 -18.19 35.20
CA GLN A 138 26.44 -18.49 35.72
C GLN A 138 27.55 -17.81 34.89
N GLY A 139 28.24 -16.88 35.56
CA GLY A 139 29.69 -16.68 35.54
C GLY A 139 30.41 -16.41 34.21
N TYR A 140 30.70 -15.14 33.94
CA TYR A 140 31.66 -14.72 32.92
C TYR A 140 33.09 -14.72 33.47
N ASP A 141 33.99 -15.52 32.90
CA ASP A 141 35.44 -15.40 33.08
C ASP A 141 36.04 -14.54 31.95
N LYS A 142 36.75 -13.46 32.33
CA LYS A 142 37.32 -12.44 31.44
C LYS A 142 38.67 -12.83 30.81
N ALA A 143 39.21 -14.01 31.10
CA ALA A 143 40.56 -14.39 30.67
C ALA A 143 40.65 -15.05 29.26
N GLU A 144 39.62 -15.73 28.77
CA GLU A 144 39.70 -16.47 27.50
C GLU A 144 39.48 -15.63 26.23
N VAL A 145 38.75 -14.51 26.32
CA VAL A 145 38.43 -13.66 25.16
C VAL A 145 39.67 -12.94 24.59
N ARG A 146 40.76 -12.83 25.35
CA ARG A 146 41.98 -12.13 24.90
C ARG A 146 42.92 -12.96 24.02
N ARG A 147 42.69 -14.27 23.84
CA ARG A 147 43.63 -15.14 23.08
C ARG A 147 43.18 -15.58 21.69
N ALA A 148 41.93 -15.34 21.29
CA ALA A 148 41.39 -15.85 20.02
C ALA A 148 41.33 -14.84 18.86
N VAL A 149 41.86 -13.62 19.02
CA VAL A 149 41.94 -12.64 17.92
C VAL A 149 43.39 -12.47 17.49
N ARG A 150 43.84 -13.33 16.56
CA ARG A 150 44.95 -12.96 15.68
C ARG A 150 44.35 -12.19 14.49
N PRO A 151 44.83 -10.98 14.16
CA PRO A 151 44.34 -10.27 12.99
C PRO A 151 44.84 -11.00 11.75
N SER A 152 43.91 -11.61 11.03
CA SER A 152 44.09 -11.94 9.62
C SER A 152 44.45 -10.65 8.88
N THR A 153 45.57 -10.66 8.17
CA THR A 153 45.98 -9.63 7.21
C THR A 153 45.00 -9.62 6.05
N SER A 154 43.79 -9.10 6.29
CA SER A 154 42.86 -8.71 5.25
C SER A 154 43.35 -7.36 4.71
N ARG A 155 43.54 -7.30 3.39
CA ARG A 155 43.64 -6.03 2.67
C ARG A 155 42.50 -5.13 3.17
N PRO A 156 42.75 -3.84 3.47
CA PRO A 156 41.65 -2.92 3.72
C PRO A 156 40.72 -2.98 2.51
N LEU A 157 39.45 -3.35 2.73
CA LEU A 157 38.43 -3.14 1.72
C LEU A 157 38.43 -1.64 1.44
N THR A 158 38.92 -1.24 0.27
CA THR A 158 38.77 0.12 -0.20
C THR A 158 37.26 0.39 -0.20
N PRO A 159 36.76 1.39 0.56
CA PRO A 159 35.36 1.76 0.47
C PRO A 159 35.04 2.00 -1.00
N LEU A 160 33.96 1.40 -1.51
CA LEU A 160 33.48 1.72 -2.85
C LEU A 160 33.38 3.24 -2.95
N PRO A 161 33.92 3.86 -4.03
CA PRO A 161 33.84 5.30 -4.19
C PRO A 161 32.36 5.70 -4.16
N ILE A 162 31.98 6.42 -3.10
CA ILE A 162 30.66 7.05 -3.01
C ILE A 162 30.71 8.19 -4.01
N SER A 163 30.12 7.95 -5.19
CA SER A 163 30.00 8.95 -6.23
C SER A 163 29.27 10.18 -5.65
N PRO A 164 29.77 11.41 -5.88
CA PRO A 164 28.98 12.61 -5.61
C PRO A 164 27.63 12.44 -6.30
N ARG A 165 26.53 12.52 -5.54
CA ARG A 165 25.32 13.07 -6.14
C ARG A 165 25.60 14.55 -6.30
N ASP A 166 25.98 14.96 -7.51
CA ASP A 166 25.83 16.36 -7.86
C ASP A 166 24.36 16.72 -7.62
N PRO A 167 24.05 17.81 -6.89
CA PRO A 167 22.69 18.30 -6.84
C PRO A 167 22.37 18.77 -8.25
N ALA A 168 21.67 17.94 -9.02
CA ALA A 168 21.36 18.25 -10.41
C ALA A 168 20.65 19.61 -10.49
N PRO A 169 21.23 20.62 -11.15
CA PRO A 169 20.48 21.79 -11.56
C PRO A 169 19.68 21.39 -12.80
N GLY A 170 18.53 20.73 -12.58
CA GLY A 170 17.75 20.11 -13.64
C GLY A 170 18.43 18.85 -14.16
N GLY A 171 17.82 17.69 -13.92
CA GLY A 171 18.34 16.42 -14.44
C GLY A 171 18.60 16.51 -15.94
N THR A 172 19.76 16.04 -16.39
CA THR A 172 19.97 15.74 -17.80
C THR A 172 18.95 14.68 -18.21
N ALA A 173 18.55 14.62 -19.49
CA ALA A 173 17.56 13.65 -19.99
C ALA A 173 17.95 12.17 -19.79
N THR A 174 19.11 11.89 -19.19
CA THR A 174 19.68 10.57 -18.89
C THR A 174 19.30 10.04 -17.50
N ASP A 175 18.95 10.90 -16.55
CA ASP A 175 18.71 10.47 -15.16
C ASP A 175 17.26 10.02 -14.96
N TRP A 176 17.05 8.92 -14.24
CA TRP A 176 15.71 8.53 -13.83
C TRP A 176 15.17 9.53 -12.81
N VAL A 177 14.00 10.08 -13.11
CA VAL A 177 13.26 10.95 -12.20
C VAL A 177 11.89 10.34 -11.95
N SER A 178 11.47 10.30 -10.69
CA SER A 178 10.15 9.79 -10.32
C SER A 178 9.06 10.54 -11.08
N PRO A 179 8.17 9.85 -11.82
CA PRO A 179 7.04 10.48 -12.49
C PRO A 179 6.11 11.22 -11.53
N LEU A 180 6.08 10.82 -10.25
CA LEU A 180 5.30 11.51 -9.22
C LEU A 180 5.69 12.98 -9.10
N THR A 181 6.98 13.31 -9.16
CA THR A 181 7.46 14.69 -9.00
C THR A 181 7.41 15.50 -10.29
N GLN A 182 7.57 14.85 -11.44
CA GLN A 182 7.56 15.56 -12.73
C GLN A 182 6.17 15.71 -13.34
N ARG A 183 5.30 14.71 -13.19
CA ARG A 183 4.10 14.56 -14.00
C ARG A 183 2.79 14.56 -13.23
N TYR A 184 2.78 14.16 -11.96
CA TYR A 184 1.52 13.80 -11.28
C TYR A 184 1.20 14.67 -10.07
N ALA A 185 2.07 14.71 -9.06
CA ALA A 185 1.77 15.41 -7.80
C ALA A 185 1.82 16.93 -7.97
N GLY A 186 1.00 17.62 -7.17
CA GLY A 186 0.95 19.08 -7.14
C GLY A 186 2.21 19.68 -6.53
N ARG A 187 2.53 20.91 -6.97
CA ARG A 187 3.75 21.64 -6.58
C ARG A 187 3.94 21.74 -5.07
N LYS A 188 2.88 22.09 -4.33
CA LYS A 188 2.93 22.26 -2.86
C LYS A 188 3.36 20.98 -2.14
N MET A 189 2.86 19.82 -2.58
CA MET A 189 3.23 18.53 -1.99
C MET A 189 4.68 18.15 -2.32
N ILE A 190 5.13 18.41 -3.55
CA ILE A 190 6.52 18.17 -3.97
C ILE A 190 7.48 19.03 -3.17
N GLU A 191 7.20 20.33 -3.04
CA GLU A 191 8.03 21.27 -2.31
C GLU A 191 8.10 20.93 -0.82
N LEU A 192 6.99 20.43 -0.25
CA LEU A 192 6.91 20.02 1.14
C LEU A 192 7.86 18.84 1.47
N PHE A 193 7.96 17.85 0.59
CA PHE A 193 8.90 16.73 0.73
C PHE A 193 10.30 17.02 0.17
N GLY A 194 10.52 18.22 -0.38
CA GLY A 194 11.80 18.62 -0.95
C GLY A 194 12.89 18.89 0.08
N ASP A 195 14.14 18.68 -0.33
CA ASP A 195 15.33 18.89 0.53
C ASP A 195 15.41 20.30 1.10
N ARG A 196 15.04 21.32 0.31
CA ARG A 196 14.99 22.71 0.80
C ARG A 196 14.07 22.85 2.01
N ARG A 197 12.88 22.26 1.96
CA ARG A 197 11.93 22.28 3.09
C ARG A 197 12.48 21.48 4.26
N ARG A 198 13.01 20.27 4.01
CA ARG A 198 13.61 19.42 5.05
C ARG A 198 14.69 20.16 5.85
N PHE A 199 15.67 20.74 5.17
CA PHE A 199 16.80 21.40 5.81
C PHE A 199 16.45 22.75 6.44
N ALA A 200 15.50 23.47 5.85
CA ALA A 200 14.93 24.67 6.48
C ALA A 200 14.25 24.32 7.82
N THR A 201 13.48 23.23 7.86
CA THR A 201 12.84 22.75 9.10
C THR A 201 13.86 22.27 10.13
N TRP A 202 14.98 21.67 9.72
CA TRP A 202 16.08 21.34 10.65
C TRP A 202 16.64 22.59 11.31
N ARG A 203 16.83 23.67 10.55
CA ARG A 203 17.30 24.96 11.07
C ARG A 203 16.26 25.61 11.98
N ASP A 204 14.97 25.52 11.66
CA ASP A 204 13.89 25.99 12.54
C ASP A 204 13.91 25.26 13.89
N LEU A 205 14.13 23.94 13.88
CA LEU A 205 14.23 23.11 15.09
C LEU A 205 15.45 23.49 15.93
N TRP A 206 16.62 23.70 15.32
CA TRP A 206 17.81 24.16 16.04
C TRP A 206 17.66 25.58 16.62
N ILE A 207 17.01 26.50 15.88
CA ILE A 207 16.69 27.83 16.39
C ILE A 207 15.76 27.71 17.60
N ALA A 208 14.69 26.92 17.50
CA ALA A 208 13.73 26.72 18.59
C ALA A 208 14.38 26.06 19.82
N LEU A 209 15.34 25.15 19.60
CA LEU A 209 16.13 24.53 20.68
C LEU A 209 16.98 25.58 21.40
N ALA A 210 17.77 26.35 20.67
CA ALA A 210 18.63 27.38 21.25
C ALA A 210 17.82 28.46 22.01
N GLU A 211 16.68 28.87 21.47
CA GLU A 211 15.76 29.79 22.16
C GLU A 211 15.25 29.20 23.47
N ALA A 212 14.75 27.96 23.46
CA ALA A 212 14.17 27.34 24.64
C ALA A 212 15.24 27.03 25.71
N GLU A 213 16.42 26.60 25.30
CA GLU A 213 17.57 26.39 26.18
C GLU A 213 18.03 27.70 26.84
N LYS A 214 18.08 28.80 26.08
CA LYS A 214 18.33 30.14 26.61
C LYS A 214 17.27 30.56 27.63
N GLU A 215 15.99 30.40 27.29
CA GLU A 215 14.87 30.72 28.17
C GLU A 215 14.93 29.95 29.51
N LEU A 216 15.57 28.78 29.53
CA LEU A 216 15.75 27.92 30.71
C LEU A 216 17.09 28.12 31.44
N GLY A 217 17.90 29.07 30.98
CA GLY A 217 19.10 29.54 31.66
C GLY A 217 20.42 28.93 31.18
N LEU A 218 20.44 28.21 30.04
CA LEU A 218 21.73 27.85 29.43
C LEU A 218 22.44 29.10 28.88
N PRO A 219 23.79 29.13 28.87
CA PRO A 219 24.59 30.30 28.47
C PRO A 219 24.60 30.51 26.94
N ILE A 220 23.42 30.77 26.38
CA ILE A 220 23.18 31.07 24.97
C ILE A 220 22.82 32.54 24.85
N THR A 221 23.49 33.26 23.95
CA THR A 221 23.28 34.71 23.77
C THR A 221 22.23 35.00 22.70
N GLU A 222 21.56 36.15 22.80
CA GLU A 222 20.63 36.63 21.75
C GLU A 222 21.35 36.81 20.40
N THR A 223 22.62 37.23 20.42
CA THR A 223 23.44 37.38 19.21
C THR A 223 23.62 36.05 18.48
N GLN A 224 23.87 34.95 19.21
CA GLN A 224 23.97 33.62 18.61
C GLN A 224 22.64 33.18 17.98
N ILE A 225 21.51 33.40 18.66
CA ILE A 225 20.19 33.06 18.13
C ILE A 225 19.87 33.91 16.88
N ALA A 226 20.19 35.20 16.91
CA ALA A 226 19.99 36.11 15.77
C ALA A 226 20.84 35.69 14.56
N GLU A 227 22.08 35.25 14.79
CA GLU A 227 22.97 34.74 13.76
C GLU A 227 22.39 33.49 13.10
N LEU A 228 21.91 32.51 13.89
CA LEU A 228 21.20 31.33 13.37
C LEU A 228 20.01 31.75 12.49
N LYS A 229 19.12 32.60 13.01
CA LYS A 229 17.96 33.10 12.26
C LYS A 229 18.35 33.76 10.93
N SER A 230 19.42 34.56 10.92
CA SER A 230 19.89 35.23 9.70
C SER A 230 20.42 34.26 8.63
N ALA A 231 20.92 33.10 9.05
CA ALA A 231 21.42 32.05 8.20
C ALA A 231 20.35 30.99 7.86
N ARG A 232 19.15 31.03 8.46
CA ARG A 232 18.10 30.01 8.33
C ARG A 232 17.86 29.54 6.89
N ASP A 233 17.70 30.47 5.96
CA ASP A 233 17.38 30.16 4.55
C ASP A 233 18.59 29.90 3.64
N ARG A 234 19.82 30.05 4.16
CA ARG A 234 21.07 29.96 3.37
C ARG A 234 21.55 28.51 3.20
N VAL A 235 20.67 27.58 2.82
CA VAL A 235 21.07 26.17 2.64
C VAL A 235 21.83 26.00 1.32
N ASP A 236 23.08 25.52 1.38
CA ASP A 236 23.87 25.13 0.20
C ASP A 236 23.97 23.61 0.17
N ALA A 237 23.17 23.00 -0.70
CA ALA A 237 23.09 21.54 -0.84
C ALA A 237 24.40 20.93 -1.35
N ARG A 238 25.16 21.67 -2.18
CA ARG A 238 26.45 21.19 -2.69
C ARG A 238 27.47 21.14 -1.56
N ARG A 239 27.57 22.23 -0.78
CA ARG A 239 28.46 22.29 0.38
C ARG A 239 28.12 21.24 1.43
N ALA A 240 26.83 21.07 1.74
CA ALA A 240 26.39 20.03 2.67
C ALA A 240 26.77 18.62 2.17
N SER A 241 26.63 18.33 0.87
CA SER A 241 27.02 17.04 0.28
C SER A 241 28.53 16.80 0.32
N GLU A 242 29.36 17.83 0.13
CA GLU A 242 30.82 17.74 0.33
C GLU A 242 31.16 17.31 1.76
N ILE A 243 30.59 18.00 2.75
CA ILE A 243 30.82 17.69 4.16
C ILE A 243 30.26 16.30 4.52
N GLU A 244 29.14 15.89 3.93
CA GLU A 244 28.58 14.55 4.13
C GLU A 244 29.50 13.46 3.57
N ARG A 245 30.18 13.70 2.44
CA ARG A 245 31.19 12.76 1.92
C ARG A 245 32.35 12.55 2.89
N GLU A 246 32.74 13.60 3.61
CA GLU A 246 33.80 13.54 4.62
C GLU A 246 33.32 12.87 5.91
N THR A 247 32.15 13.26 6.41
CA THR A 247 31.63 12.86 7.72
C THR A 247 30.86 11.55 7.72
N ARG A 248 30.39 11.11 6.54
CA ARG A 248 29.48 9.96 6.35
C ARG A 248 28.20 10.06 7.19
N HIS A 249 27.77 11.28 7.52
CA HIS A 249 26.60 11.53 8.36
C HIS A 249 25.89 12.84 7.95
N ASP A 250 24.67 12.72 7.43
CA ASP A 250 23.85 13.82 6.91
C ASP A 250 23.61 14.94 7.94
N VAL A 251 23.12 14.62 9.15
CA VAL A 251 22.87 15.64 10.19
C VAL A 251 24.15 16.36 10.59
N MET A 252 25.25 15.65 10.80
CA MET A 252 26.53 16.28 11.15
C MET A 252 27.06 17.18 10.03
N ALA A 253 26.85 16.79 8.78
CA ALA A 253 27.20 17.64 7.64
C ALA A 253 26.42 18.96 7.65
N HIS A 254 25.12 18.90 7.95
CA HIS A 254 24.29 20.09 8.06
C HIS A 254 24.59 20.94 9.30
N ILE A 255 25.00 20.33 10.42
CA ILE A 255 25.46 21.07 11.61
C ILE A 255 26.73 21.87 11.27
N ARG A 256 27.72 21.23 10.63
CA ARG A 256 28.96 21.90 10.22
C ARG A 256 28.68 23.00 9.18
N HIS A 257 27.91 22.69 8.15
CA HIS A 257 27.50 23.67 7.13
C HIS A 257 26.79 24.89 7.75
N TYR A 258 25.90 24.66 8.73
CA TYR A 258 25.21 25.75 9.39
C TYR A 258 26.14 26.56 10.31
N GLY A 259 27.06 25.90 11.01
CA GLY A 259 28.10 26.54 11.80
C GLY A 259 29.08 27.38 10.97
N GLU A 260 29.41 26.97 9.74
CA GLU A 260 30.18 27.78 8.79
C GLU A 260 29.47 29.12 8.45
N GLN A 261 28.14 29.14 8.52
CA GLN A 261 27.32 30.31 8.20
C GLN A 261 26.92 31.13 9.42
N ALA A 262 27.05 30.55 10.62
CA ALA A 262 26.76 31.17 11.90
C ALA A 262 27.91 30.86 12.89
N PRO A 263 29.14 31.36 12.64
CA PRO A 263 30.33 31.02 13.42
C PRO A 263 30.21 31.34 14.92
N GLY A 264 29.54 32.42 15.31
CA GLY A 264 29.32 32.74 16.72
C GLY A 264 28.41 31.74 17.44
N ALA A 265 27.46 31.16 16.70
CA ALA A 265 26.53 30.15 17.18
C ALA A 265 26.98 28.70 16.94
N ALA A 266 28.06 28.45 16.20
CA ALA A 266 28.47 27.10 15.80
C ALA A 266 28.61 26.11 16.98
N GLY A 267 29.10 26.59 18.13
CA GLY A 267 29.28 25.78 19.34
C GLY A 267 28.00 25.41 20.09
N ILE A 268 26.87 26.06 19.79
CA ILE A 268 25.58 25.80 20.46
C ILE A 268 24.57 25.04 19.58
N ILE A 269 24.88 24.84 18.30
CA ILE A 269 24.00 24.10 17.39
C ILE A 269 23.92 22.64 17.88
N HIS A 270 22.69 22.13 18.01
CA HIS A 270 22.41 20.74 18.39
C HIS A 270 22.83 20.36 19.82
N LEU A 271 23.01 21.32 20.72
CA LEU A 271 23.40 21.09 22.10
C LEU A 271 22.44 20.10 22.79
N GLY A 272 22.98 19.05 23.41
CA GLY A 272 22.22 18.01 24.13
C GLY A 272 21.39 17.06 23.26
N ALA A 273 21.18 17.36 21.98
CA ALA A 273 20.33 16.61 21.08
C ALA A 273 21.03 15.41 20.43
N THR A 274 20.23 14.56 19.78
CA THR A 274 20.68 13.50 18.87
C THR A 274 20.13 13.78 17.47
N SER A 275 20.67 13.15 16.43
CA SER A 275 20.24 13.30 15.03
C SER A 275 18.72 13.23 14.84
N MET A 276 18.04 12.38 15.62
CA MET A 276 16.57 12.24 15.55
C MET A 276 15.79 13.43 16.09
N PHE A 277 16.40 14.32 16.85
CA PHE A 277 15.78 15.59 17.19
C PHE A 277 15.40 16.38 15.93
N VAL A 278 16.24 16.42 14.89
CA VAL A 278 15.91 17.15 13.66
C VAL A 278 15.22 16.27 12.63
N VAL A 279 15.65 15.02 12.44
CA VAL A 279 15.09 14.12 11.43
C VAL A 279 13.64 13.77 11.75
N ASP A 280 13.40 13.16 12.90
CA ASP A 280 12.09 12.58 13.23
C ASP A 280 11.04 13.67 13.52
N ASN A 281 11.43 14.78 14.17
CA ASN A 281 10.52 15.92 14.36
C ASN A 281 10.16 16.58 13.01
N THR A 282 11.10 16.68 12.07
CA THR A 282 10.82 17.19 10.72
C THR A 282 9.86 16.28 9.98
N ASP A 283 10.04 14.97 10.06
CA ASP A 283 9.12 14.01 9.44
C ASP A 283 7.69 14.18 9.97
N LEU A 284 7.53 14.33 11.29
CA LEU A 284 6.20 14.55 11.90
C LEU A 284 5.58 15.89 11.47
N ILE A 285 6.38 16.96 11.37
CA ILE A 285 5.93 18.27 10.87
C ILE A 285 5.46 18.14 9.42
N VAL A 286 6.29 17.56 8.56
CA VAL A 286 6.04 17.36 7.14
C VAL A 286 4.81 16.48 6.92
N MET A 287 4.68 15.35 7.64
CA MET A 287 3.50 14.49 7.53
C MET A 287 2.21 15.19 7.99
N ARG A 288 2.27 15.98 9.08
CA ARG A 288 1.10 16.76 9.55
C ARG A 288 0.66 17.79 8.50
N GLU A 289 1.62 18.52 7.93
CA GLU A 289 1.35 19.49 6.87
C GLU A 289 0.83 18.82 5.61
N ALA A 290 1.38 17.66 5.23
CA ALA A 290 0.96 16.90 4.06
C ALA A 290 -0.48 16.38 4.24
N LEU A 291 -0.84 15.84 5.40
CA LEU A 291 -2.22 15.50 5.74
C LEU A 291 -3.13 16.75 5.67
N GLY A 292 -2.63 17.90 6.13
CA GLY A 292 -3.31 19.19 6.00
C GLY A 292 -3.54 19.65 4.56
N LEU A 293 -2.68 19.29 3.62
CA LEU A 293 -2.87 19.55 2.18
C LEU A 293 -3.87 18.58 1.53
N LEU A 294 -3.95 17.34 2.01
CA LEU A 294 -4.86 16.33 1.45
C LEU A 294 -6.31 16.52 1.94
N ILE A 295 -6.52 16.89 3.21
CA ILE A 295 -7.87 17.04 3.81
C ILE A 295 -8.78 17.97 2.98
N PRO A 296 -8.36 19.20 2.59
CA PRO A 296 -9.18 20.07 1.76
C PRO A 296 -9.51 19.49 0.38
N LYS A 297 -8.64 18.63 -0.16
CA LYS A 297 -8.86 17.96 -1.46
C LYS A 297 -9.87 16.82 -1.35
N VAL A 298 -9.78 16.00 -0.31
CA VAL A 298 -10.81 14.97 -0.01
C VAL A 298 -12.15 15.64 0.23
N ALA A 299 -12.18 16.71 1.05
CA ALA A 299 -13.40 17.46 1.32
C ALA A 299 -14.03 18.05 0.04
N ARG A 300 -13.20 18.56 -0.89
CA ARG A 300 -13.68 19.05 -2.18
C ARG A 300 -14.19 17.93 -3.08
N ALA A 301 -13.54 16.76 -3.09
CA ALA A 301 -14.06 15.59 -3.80
C ALA A 301 -15.43 15.16 -3.24
N CYS A 302 -15.58 15.15 -1.91
CA CYS A 302 -16.86 14.89 -1.25
C CYS A 302 -17.92 15.92 -1.65
N ARG A 303 -17.59 17.22 -1.67
CA ARG A 303 -18.51 18.28 -2.12
C ARG A 303 -18.95 18.06 -3.58
N ALA A 304 -18.01 17.82 -4.49
CA ALA A 304 -18.31 17.60 -5.90
C ALA A 304 -19.23 16.37 -6.12
N LEU A 305 -18.96 15.27 -5.42
CA LEU A 305 -19.80 14.07 -5.45
C LEU A 305 -21.17 14.31 -4.81
N ALA A 306 -21.26 15.12 -3.75
CA ALA A 306 -22.52 15.49 -3.11
C ALA A 306 -23.41 16.31 -4.05
N ASP A 307 -22.82 17.29 -4.74
CA ASP A 307 -23.53 18.14 -5.70
C ASP A 307 -23.99 17.31 -6.92
N PHE A 308 -23.14 16.41 -7.41
CA PHE A 308 -23.50 15.45 -8.45
C PHE A 308 -24.64 14.52 -8.00
N ALA A 309 -24.55 13.97 -6.79
CA ALA A 309 -25.56 13.08 -6.23
C ALA A 309 -26.91 13.79 -6.10
N ARG A 310 -26.91 15.02 -5.57
CA ARG A 310 -28.11 15.86 -5.43
C ARG A 310 -28.75 16.16 -6.79
N LYS A 311 -27.95 16.55 -7.77
CA LYS A 311 -28.42 16.86 -9.14
C LYS A 311 -29.11 15.67 -9.80
N TRP A 312 -28.58 14.47 -9.61
CA TRP A 312 -29.03 13.26 -10.31
C TRP A 312 -29.81 12.28 -9.43
N LYS A 313 -30.27 12.72 -8.24
CA LYS A 313 -30.96 11.88 -7.25
C LYS A 313 -32.22 11.21 -7.78
N ASP A 314 -32.93 11.86 -8.71
CA ASP A 314 -34.22 11.40 -9.26
C ASP A 314 -34.10 10.77 -10.65
N THR A 315 -32.88 10.49 -11.14
CA THR A 315 -32.64 9.93 -12.48
C THR A 315 -32.46 8.42 -12.38
N PRO A 316 -33.46 7.61 -12.77
CA PRO A 316 -33.36 6.16 -12.71
C PRO A 316 -32.23 5.66 -13.60
N CYS A 317 -31.51 4.64 -13.14
CA CYS A 317 -30.54 3.90 -13.94
C CYS A 317 -30.53 2.42 -13.52
N LEU A 318 -30.08 1.56 -14.42
CA LEU A 318 -30.01 0.13 -14.15
C LEU A 318 -29.01 -0.14 -13.02
N GLY A 319 -29.42 -0.87 -11.98
CA GLY A 319 -28.51 -1.36 -10.95
C GLY A 319 -27.70 -2.55 -11.45
N PHE A 320 -26.55 -2.80 -10.82
CA PHE A 320 -25.66 -3.89 -11.22
C PHE A 320 -25.18 -4.69 -10.01
N THR A 321 -25.34 -6.00 -10.10
CA THR A 321 -24.70 -7.00 -9.22
C THR A 321 -24.05 -8.03 -10.11
N HIS A 322 -22.78 -8.39 -9.87
CA HIS A 322 -21.98 -9.20 -10.81
C HIS A 322 -21.87 -8.60 -12.22
N PHE A 323 -22.04 -7.27 -12.32
CA PHE A 323 -22.17 -6.53 -13.58
C PHE A 323 -23.29 -7.05 -14.51
N GLN A 324 -24.28 -7.75 -13.94
CA GLN A 324 -25.53 -8.11 -14.60
C GLN A 324 -26.62 -7.09 -14.26
N PRO A 325 -27.55 -6.80 -15.21
CA PRO A 325 -28.75 -6.03 -14.94
C PRO A 325 -29.47 -6.51 -13.67
N ALA A 326 -29.69 -5.61 -12.73
CA ALA A 326 -30.40 -5.85 -11.47
C ALA A 326 -31.53 -4.82 -11.31
N GLN A 327 -32.11 -4.73 -10.10
CA GLN A 327 -33.12 -3.73 -9.79
C GLN A 327 -32.64 -2.30 -10.08
N VAL A 328 -33.60 -1.42 -10.38
CA VAL A 328 -33.33 -0.03 -10.75
C VAL A 328 -32.85 0.75 -9.51
N THR A 329 -31.87 1.62 -9.70
CA THR A 329 -31.43 2.61 -8.71
C THR A 329 -31.48 4.00 -9.35
N THR A 330 -30.86 5.01 -8.75
CA THR A 330 -30.66 6.32 -9.39
C THR A 330 -29.19 6.65 -9.55
N VAL A 331 -28.87 7.48 -10.55
CA VAL A 331 -27.50 7.95 -10.80
C VAL A 331 -26.94 8.64 -9.55
N GLY A 332 -27.75 9.48 -8.89
CA GLY A 332 -27.34 10.13 -7.65
C GLY A 332 -27.13 9.14 -6.50
N ARG A 333 -28.01 8.14 -6.34
CA ARG A 333 -27.87 7.10 -5.31
C ARG A 333 -26.62 6.25 -5.51
N ARG A 334 -26.22 5.99 -6.76
CA ARG A 334 -24.94 5.34 -7.09
C ARG A 334 -23.75 6.19 -6.63
N ALA A 335 -23.78 7.50 -6.90
CA ALA A 335 -22.72 8.41 -6.50
C ALA A 335 -22.54 8.49 -4.98
N CYS A 336 -23.62 8.31 -4.20
CA CYS A 336 -23.53 8.22 -2.75
C CYS A 336 -22.65 7.06 -2.25
N LEU A 337 -22.50 5.96 -3.01
CA LEU A 337 -21.57 4.88 -2.61
C LEU A 337 -20.13 5.38 -2.64
N TRP A 338 -19.75 6.13 -3.68
CA TRP A 338 -18.39 6.69 -3.79
C TRP A 338 -18.15 7.78 -2.75
N LEU A 339 -19.18 8.61 -2.50
CA LEU A 339 -19.13 9.66 -1.49
C LEU A 339 -18.97 9.10 -0.08
N GLN A 340 -19.66 8.00 0.25
CA GLN A 340 -19.55 7.37 1.57
C GLN A 340 -18.12 6.91 1.87
N ASP A 341 -17.47 6.25 0.93
CA ASP A 341 -16.07 5.80 1.10
C ASP A 341 -15.13 7.01 1.31
N MET A 342 -15.27 8.06 0.49
CA MET A 342 -14.47 9.30 0.64
C MET A 342 -14.74 10.05 1.94
N LEU A 343 -15.97 9.96 2.48
CA LEU A 343 -16.31 10.55 3.77
C LEU A 343 -15.63 9.82 4.93
N MET A 344 -15.48 8.50 4.84
CA MET A 344 -14.71 7.71 5.79
C MET A 344 -13.23 8.10 5.73
N ASP A 345 -12.67 8.27 4.53
CA ASP A 345 -11.29 8.72 4.35
C ASP A 345 -11.05 10.11 4.95
N LEU A 346 -11.99 11.06 4.74
CA LEU A 346 -11.90 12.41 5.32
C LEU A 346 -11.78 12.36 6.86
N LYS A 347 -12.65 11.58 7.51
CA LYS A 347 -12.66 11.42 8.97
C LYS A 347 -11.36 10.79 9.45
N GLU A 348 -10.84 9.78 8.74
CA GLU A 348 -9.60 9.12 9.12
C GLU A 348 -8.39 10.05 8.98
N LEU A 349 -8.29 10.84 7.92
CA LEU A 349 -7.20 11.81 7.73
C LEU A 349 -7.21 12.88 8.82
N GLN A 350 -8.39 13.42 9.16
CA GLN A 350 -8.54 14.39 10.25
C GLN A 350 -8.09 13.77 11.58
N ALA A 351 -8.53 12.54 11.87
CA ALA A 351 -8.11 11.82 13.07
C ALA A 351 -6.59 11.60 13.12
N ARG A 352 -5.95 11.20 12.01
CA ARG A 352 -4.48 11.05 11.94
C ARG A 352 -3.75 12.36 12.15
N ARG A 353 -4.16 13.44 11.46
CA ARG A 353 -3.54 14.77 11.59
C ARG A 353 -3.64 15.28 13.03
N ASP A 354 -4.83 15.18 13.63
CA ASP A 354 -5.12 15.80 14.92
C ASP A 354 -4.56 15.00 16.11
N SER A 355 -4.34 13.70 15.93
CA SER A 355 -3.70 12.83 16.94
C SER A 355 -2.18 12.72 16.80
N LEU A 356 -1.58 13.30 15.75
CA LEU A 356 -0.13 13.28 15.55
C LEU A 356 0.57 14.01 16.71
N ARG A 357 1.51 13.32 17.35
CA ARG A 357 2.30 13.85 18.47
C ARG A 357 3.72 14.16 18.03
N PHE A 358 4.31 15.18 18.63
CA PHE A 358 5.70 15.54 18.42
C PHE A 358 6.65 14.54 19.08
N LEU A 359 7.85 14.30 18.53
CA LEU A 359 8.88 13.54 19.24
C LEU A 359 9.45 14.38 20.38
N GLY A 360 9.78 15.65 20.11
CA GLY A 360 10.38 16.56 21.07
C GLY A 360 11.86 16.29 21.30
N VAL A 361 12.36 16.56 22.51
CA VAL A 361 13.73 16.29 22.95
C VAL A 361 13.77 15.05 23.82
N LYS A 362 14.33 13.96 23.29
CA LYS A 362 14.32 12.64 23.94
C LYS A 362 15.71 12.03 24.17
N GLY A 363 16.74 12.61 23.55
CA GLY A 363 18.10 12.10 23.61
C GLY A 363 18.28 10.79 22.84
N ALA A 364 19.45 10.17 22.96
CA ALA A 364 19.87 9.05 22.10
C ALA A 364 19.02 7.77 22.25
N ILE A 365 18.41 7.54 23.42
CA ILE A 365 17.63 6.33 23.73
C ILE A 365 16.30 6.64 24.44
N GLY A 366 15.79 7.87 24.32
CA GLY A 366 14.49 8.23 24.88
C GLY A 366 14.47 8.73 26.32
N THR A 367 15.60 8.62 27.04
CA THR A 367 15.70 8.91 28.48
C THR A 367 16.06 10.35 28.83
N GLN A 368 16.33 11.20 27.83
CA GLN A 368 16.70 12.61 28.02
C GLN A 368 17.97 12.85 28.86
N ALA A 369 18.82 11.83 29.04
CA ALA A 369 19.99 11.89 29.94
C ALA A 369 20.95 13.06 29.63
N SER A 370 21.17 13.36 28.35
CA SER A 370 22.01 14.49 27.91
C SER A 370 21.44 15.84 28.35
N PHE A 371 20.13 16.04 28.19
CA PHE A 371 19.46 17.26 28.63
C PHE A 371 19.41 17.35 30.16
N LEU A 372 19.18 16.24 30.86
CA LEU A 372 19.22 16.21 32.32
C LEU A 372 20.60 16.60 32.86
N ALA A 373 21.68 16.14 32.21
CA ALA A 373 23.04 16.54 32.55
C ALA A 373 23.29 18.03 32.25
N LEU A 374 22.77 18.56 31.13
CA LEU A 374 22.89 19.98 30.79
C LEU A 374 22.19 20.91 31.79
N PHE A 375 21.14 20.43 32.45
CA PHE A 375 20.41 21.17 33.47
C PHE A 375 20.75 20.72 34.90
N ASP A 376 21.95 20.17 35.13
CA ASP A 376 22.46 19.80 36.47
C ASP A 376 21.50 18.90 37.28
N GLY A 377 20.76 18.02 36.61
CA GLY A 377 19.81 17.11 37.24
C GLY A 377 18.39 17.68 37.45
N ASP A 378 18.11 18.90 36.98
CA ASP A 378 16.81 19.54 37.07
C ASP A 378 15.81 18.93 36.06
N LYS A 379 14.96 18.03 36.57
CA LYS A 379 13.94 17.32 35.78
C LYS A 379 12.83 18.25 35.28
N GLU A 380 12.51 19.31 36.02
CA GLU A 380 11.44 20.24 35.68
C GLU A 380 11.83 21.08 34.45
N LYS A 381 13.10 21.51 34.38
CA LYS A 381 13.63 22.18 33.19
C LYS A 381 13.64 21.28 31.95
N VAL A 382 14.00 20.00 32.10
CA VAL A 382 13.94 19.04 30.98
C VAL A 382 12.51 18.89 30.47
N GLU A 383 11.52 18.75 31.37
CA GLU A 383 10.11 18.68 30.97
C GLU A 383 9.62 20.00 30.34
N ASP A 384 10.03 21.15 30.87
CA ASP A 384 9.66 22.45 30.31
C ASP A 384 10.29 22.70 28.93
N LEU A 385 11.54 22.26 28.70
CA LEU A 385 12.19 22.30 27.38
C LEU A 385 11.35 21.55 26.34
N ASP A 386 10.97 20.30 26.64
CA ASP A 386 10.17 19.47 25.74
C ASP A 386 8.79 20.09 25.45
N ARG A 387 8.13 20.63 26.47
CA ARG A 387 6.84 21.33 26.33
C ARG A 387 6.96 22.62 25.51
N ARG A 388 7.99 23.43 25.73
CA ARG A 388 8.24 24.67 24.97
C ARG A 388 8.47 24.38 23.50
N LEU A 389 9.34 23.41 23.19
CA LEU A 389 9.60 22.99 21.82
C LEU A 389 8.36 22.46 21.11
N THR A 390 7.59 21.61 21.80
CA THR A 390 6.33 21.08 21.28
C THR A 390 5.35 22.20 20.89
N ARG A 391 5.20 23.22 21.75
CA ARG A 391 4.36 24.39 21.48
C ARG A 391 4.92 25.26 20.35
N LYS A 392 6.24 25.56 20.36
CA LYS A 392 6.90 26.37 19.32
C LYS A 392 6.76 25.73 17.93
N MET A 393 6.76 24.40 17.83
CA MET A 393 6.54 23.65 16.58
C MET A 393 5.06 23.41 16.25
N GLY A 394 4.14 24.01 17.02
CA GLY A 394 2.70 23.99 16.78
C GLY A 394 2.01 22.65 17.08
N PHE A 395 2.62 21.76 17.87
CA PHE A 395 2.00 20.49 18.28
C PHE A 395 1.24 20.65 19.59
N LYS A 396 0.10 19.95 19.72
CA LYS A 396 -0.70 19.93 20.96
C LYS A 396 -0.03 19.14 22.07
N SER A 397 0.70 18.09 21.72
CA SER A 397 1.41 17.22 22.67
C SER A 397 2.59 16.50 22.01
N ALA A 398 3.50 16.02 22.85
CA ALA A 398 4.61 15.15 22.48
C ALA A 398 4.44 13.74 23.04
N PHE A 399 5.18 12.78 22.48
CA PHE A 399 5.30 11.46 23.08
C PHE A 399 5.96 11.55 24.47
N ARG A 400 5.40 10.84 25.44
CA ARG A 400 5.96 10.74 26.79
C ARG A 400 7.02 9.63 26.91
N VAL A 401 6.88 8.57 26.12
CA VAL A 401 7.77 7.41 26.12
C VAL A 401 8.15 7.11 24.68
N THR A 402 9.46 7.09 24.42
CA THR A 402 10.06 6.77 23.13
C THR A 402 11.36 5.99 23.35
N GLY A 403 11.84 5.31 22.32
CA GLY A 403 13.27 5.00 22.20
C GLY A 403 14.02 6.20 21.63
N GLN A 404 14.88 5.98 20.64
CA GLN A 404 15.55 7.07 19.92
C GLN A 404 14.60 7.87 19.01
N THR A 405 13.51 7.25 18.56
CA THR A 405 12.59 7.75 17.53
C THR A 405 11.17 7.85 18.06
N TYR A 406 10.28 8.54 17.32
CA TYR A 406 8.85 8.24 17.50
C TYR A 406 8.58 6.82 16.97
N THR A 407 7.57 6.16 17.54
CA THR A 407 7.23 4.80 17.11
C THR A 407 6.83 4.76 15.63
N ARG A 408 7.47 3.88 14.84
CA ARG A 408 7.16 3.67 13.43
C ARG A 408 5.74 3.12 13.19
N LYS A 409 5.02 2.74 14.25
CA LYS A 409 3.58 2.48 14.19
C LYS A 409 2.78 3.72 13.73
N VAL A 410 3.26 4.93 13.98
CA VAL A 410 2.68 6.17 13.44
C VAL A 410 2.71 6.15 11.92
N ASP A 411 3.84 5.81 11.33
CA ASP A 411 3.99 5.75 9.88
C ASP A 411 3.06 4.70 9.27
N ALA A 412 2.96 3.52 9.89
CA ALA A 412 2.02 2.48 9.46
C ALA A 412 0.56 2.98 9.45
N GLN A 413 0.14 3.72 10.48
CA GLN A 413 -1.22 4.28 10.54
C GLN A 413 -1.45 5.37 9.49
N VAL A 414 -0.46 6.20 9.21
CA VAL A 414 -0.55 7.21 8.14
C VAL A 414 -0.63 6.55 6.77
N MET A 415 0.20 5.55 6.50
CA MET A 415 0.18 4.80 5.24
C MET A 415 -1.15 4.07 5.00
N ALA A 416 -1.73 3.49 6.05
CA ALA A 416 -3.05 2.87 5.98
C ALA A 416 -4.14 3.88 5.57
N ALA A 417 -4.10 5.11 6.12
CA ALA A 417 -5.05 6.16 5.76
C ALA A 417 -4.88 6.62 4.29
N LEU A 418 -3.63 6.74 3.80
CA LEU A 418 -3.36 7.06 2.39
C LEU A 418 -3.81 5.94 1.44
N SER A 419 -3.63 4.68 1.87
CA SER A 419 -4.14 3.51 1.15
C SER A 419 -5.67 3.48 1.10
N GLY A 420 -6.37 3.93 2.16
CA GLY A 420 -7.83 4.09 2.18
C GLY A 420 -8.32 4.99 1.04
N ILE A 421 -7.76 6.19 0.92
CA ILE A 421 -8.05 7.12 -0.19
C ILE A 421 -7.86 6.44 -1.55
N ALA A 422 -6.75 5.72 -1.72
CA ALA A 422 -6.44 5.04 -2.97
C ALA A 422 -7.46 3.94 -3.29
N GLN A 423 -7.93 3.18 -2.30
CA GLN A 423 -8.97 2.17 -2.49
C GLN A 423 -10.30 2.80 -2.94
N SER A 424 -10.75 3.85 -2.25
CA SER A 424 -11.95 4.62 -2.59
C SER A 424 -11.86 5.20 -4.01
N ALA A 425 -10.73 5.80 -4.35
CA ALA A 425 -10.49 6.38 -5.67
C ALA A 425 -10.44 5.32 -6.78
N ALA A 426 -9.82 4.16 -6.53
CA ALA A 426 -9.78 3.05 -7.47
C ALA A 426 -11.20 2.55 -7.76
N LYS A 427 -12.02 2.32 -6.73
CA LYS A 427 -13.41 1.90 -6.89
C LYS A 427 -14.22 2.91 -7.71
N PHE A 428 -14.16 4.20 -7.34
CA PHE A 428 -14.80 5.29 -8.08
C PHE A 428 -14.40 5.28 -9.56
N SER A 429 -13.10 5.21 -9.83
CA SER A 429 -12.58 5.24 -11.21
C SER A 429 -13.01 4.03 -12.04
N ASN A 430 -13.11 2.84 -11.43
CA ASN A 430 -13.56 1.63 -12.12
C ASN A 430 -15.04 1.74 -12.51
N ASP A 431 -15.89 2.23 -11.61
CA ASP A 431 -17.31 2.41 -11.91
C ASP A 431 -17.53 3.46 -13.01
N VAL A 432 -16.76 4.56 -13.01
CA VAL A 432 -16.78 5.56 -14.09
C VAL A 432 -16.36 4.95 -15.42
N ARG A 433 -15.29 4.14 -15.46
CA ARG A 433 -14.82 3.47 -16.68
C ARG A 433 -15.87 2.52 -17.25
N LEU A 434 -16.54 1.73 -16.41
CA LEU A 434 -17.61 0.82 -16.81
C LEU A 434 -18.86 1.57 -17.30
N ALA A 435 -19.22 2.66 -16.64
CA ALA A 435 -20.34 3.50 -17.07
C ALA A 435 -20.04 4.22 -18.40
N GLN A 436 -18.78 4.63 -18.62
CA GLN A 436 -18.34 5.24 -19.87
C GLN A 436 -18.25 4.25 -21.03
N SER A 437 -17.88 2.99 -20.78
CA SER A 437 -17.97 1.97 -21.84
C SER A 437 -19.41 1.70 -22.29
N ARG A 438 -20.39 2.02 -21.44
CA ARG A 438 -21.83 1.96 -21.76
C ARG A 438 -22.38 3.29 -22.28
N GLY A 439 -21.60 4.35 -22.31
CA GLY A 439 -22.05 5.70 -22.68
C GLY A 439 -23.06 6.32 -21.71
N GLU A 440 -23.20 5.79 -20.49
CA GLU A 440 -24.12 6.33 -19.47
C GLU A 440 -23.54 7.56 -18.77
N LEU A 441 -22.23 7.50 -18.49
CA LEU A 441 -21.44 8.56 -17.87
C LEU A 441 -20.19 8.82 -18.70
N GLN A 442 -19.59 10.00 -18.53
CA GLN A 442 -18.32 10.31 -19.15
C GLN A 442 -17.49 11.25 -18.30
N GLU A 443 -16.18 11.00 -18.21
CA GLU A 443 -15.23 11.92 -17.56
C GLU A 443 -15.05 13.23 -18.38
N PRO A 444 -14.71 14.35 -17.74
CA PRO A 444 -14.60 15.63 -18.44
C PRO A 444 -13.52 15.62 -19.52
N PHE A 445 -13.93 16.03 -20.72
CA PHE A 445 -13.11 16.07 -21.92
C PHE A 445 -12.87 17.52 -22.36
N GLY A 446 -11.60 17.95 -22.43
CA GLY A 446 -11.23 19.34 -22.70
C GLY A 446 -11.37 19.73 -24.18
N MET A 447 -11.60 21.03 -24.45
CA MET A 447 -11.52 21.57 -25.82
C MET A 447 -10.08 21.41 -26.34
N GLY A 448 -9.93 20.68 -27.46
CA GLY A 448 -8.63 20.37 -28.06
C GLY A 448 -7.96 19.09 -27.53
N GLN A 449 -8.55 18.39 -26.55
CA GLN A 449 -8.06 17.09 -26.11
C GLN A 449 -8.24 16.07 -27.24
N VAL A 450 -7.19 15.33 -27.58
CA VAL A 450 -7.25 14.24 -28.57
C VAL A 450 -7.52 12.93 -27.82
N GLY A 451 -8.69 12.34 -28.03
CA GLY A 451 -9.10 11.10 -27.34
C GLY A 451 -8.40 9.85 -27.88
N SER A 452 -8.13 9.81 -29.19
CA SER A 452 -7.39 8.76 -29.88
C SER A 452 -6.66 9.35 -31.09
N SER A 453 -5.43 8.90 -31.34
CA SER A 453 -4.65 9.29 -32.52
C SER A 453 -5.22 8.78 -33.85
N ALA A 454 -6.15 7.80 -33.81
CA ALA A 454 -6.69 7.15 -35.01
C ALA A 454 -8.22 7.21 -35.13
N MET A 455 -8.96 7.32 -34.02
CA MET A 455 -10.44 7.27 -34.01
C MET A 455 -11.04 8.55 -33.44
N ALA A 456 -11.50 9.45 -34.31
CA ALA A 456 -11.97 10.79 -33.94
C ALA A 456 -13.17 10.80 -32.96
N TYR A 457 -14.04 9.79 -33.00
CA TYR A 457 -15.19 9.68 -32.11
C TYR A 457 -14.86 9.03 -30.74
N LYS A 458 -13.68 8.43 -30.58
CA LYS A 458 -13.35 7.61 -29.41
C LYS A 458 -12.76 8.47 -28.29
N GLN A 459 -13.51 8.61 -27.20
CA GLN A 459 -13.10 9.32 -25.99
C GLN A 459 -12.84 8.33 -24.86
N ASN A 460 -11.57 8.19 -24.47
CA ASN A 460 -11.13 7.24 -23.45
C ASN A 460 -11.21 7.84 -22.04
N PRO A 461 -11.50 7.04 -21.01
CA PRO A 461 -11.51 7.48 -19.61
C PRO A 461 -10.08 7.55 -19.03
N ALA A 462 -9.19 8.30 -19.68
CA ALA A 462 -7.75 8.30 -19.38
C ALA A 462 -7.42 8.85 -17.98
N LYS A 463 -8.20 9.81 -17.46
CA LYS A 463 -8.03 10.32 -16.09
C LYS A 463 -8.40 9.24 -15.08
N SER A 464 -9.53 8.57 -15.31
CA SER A 464 -9.99 7.47 -14.46
C SER A 464 -9.03 6.28 -14.49
N GLU A 465 -8.46 5.95 -15.65
CA GLU A 465 -7.40 4.93 -15.77
C GLU A 465 -6.12 5.32 -15.03
N ARG A 466 -5.73 6.60 -15.09
CA ARG A 466 -4.59 7.13 -14.32
C ARG A 466 -4.84 7.04 -12.81
N ILE A 467 -6.05 7.38 -12.34
CA ILE A 467 -6.46 7.19 -10.94
C ILE A 467 -6.25 5.73 -10.54
N ALA A 468 -6.80 4.77 -11.30
CA ALA A 468 -6.66 3.34 -10.99
C ALA A 468 -5.20 2.86 -10.96
N GLY A 469 -4.36 3.38 -11.86
CA GLY A 469 -2.92 3.08 -11.91
C GLY A 469 -2.17 3.57 -10.67
N LEU A 470 -2.31 4.86 -10.34
CA LEU A 470 -1.67 5.47 -9.18
C LEU A 470 -2.20 4.89 -7.86
N ALA A 471 -3.51 4.64 -7.78
CA ALA A 471 -4.13 4.04 -6.61
C ALA A 471 -3.55 2.66 -6.31
N ARG A 472 -3.39 1.80 -7.32
CA ARG A 472 -2.76 0.48 -7.13
C ARG A 472 -1.34 0.59 -6.59
N PHE A 473 -0.57 1.58 -7.05
CA PHE A 473 0.77 1.85 -6.55
C PHE A 473 0.74 2.27 -5.07
N VAL A 474 -0.08 3.25 -4.68
CA VAL A 474 -0.21 3.68 -3.28
C VAL A 474 -0.67 2.54 -2.37
N ILE A 475 -1.64 1.73 -2.80
CA ILE A 475 -2.08 0.54 -2.05
C ILE A 475 -0.92 -0.44 -1.85
N SER A 476 -0.11 -0.68 -2.88
CA SER A 476 1.04 -1.59 -2.77
C SER A 476 2.13 -1.09 -1.80
N LEU A 477 2.21 0.23 -1.56
CA LEU A 477 3.15 0.80 -0.61
C LEU A 477 2.74 0.61 0.85
N GLU A 478 1.46 0.37 1.14
CA GLU A 478 0.92 0.34 2.51
C GLU A 478 1.68 -0.62 3.42
N ALA A 479 1.93 -1.85 2.94
CA ALA A 479 2.58 -2.90 3.71
C ALA A 479 4.02 -2.57 4.15
N ASN A 480 4.70 -1.60 3.53
CA ASN A 480 6.07 -1.25 3.87
C ASN A 480 6.23 -0.80 5.33
N MET A 481 5.36 0.11 5.81
CA MET A 481 5.53 0.70 7.13
C MET A 481 5.06 -0.20 8.28
N PRO A 482 3.99 -1.01 8.18
CA PRO A 482 3.70 -2.07 9.14
C PRO A 482 4.87 -3.06 9.30
N LEU A 483 5.50 -3.48 8.19
CA LEU A 483 6.65 -4.39 8.21
C LEU A 483 7.87 -3.72 8.87
N THR A 484 8.19 -2.47 8.50
CA THR A 484 9.26 -1.70 9.15
C THR A 484 9.00 -1.49 10.64
N ALA A 485 7.76 -1.21 11.04
CA ALA A 485 7.42 -1.03 12.45
C ALA A 485 7.60 -2.33 13.26
N ALA A 486 7.22 -3.48 12.68
CA ALA A 486 7.40 -4.78 13.33
C ALA A 486 8.87 -5.21 13.44
N ALA A 487 9.72 -4.76 12.51
CA ALA A 487 11.14 -5.10 12.47
C ALA A 487 12.03 -4.25 13.38
N GLN A 488 11.51 -3.19 14.01
CA GLN A 488 12.32 -2.34 14.91
C GLN A 488 12.81 -3.12 16.14
N TRP A 489 14.13 -3.19 16.35
CA TRP A 489 14.71 -3.81 17.54
C TRP A 489 14.99 -2.78 18.63
N PHE A 490 14.53 -3.09 19.85
CA PHE A 490 14.74 -2.27 21.06
C PHE A 490 14.42 -0.78 20.83
N GLU A 491 15.33 0.14 21.18
CA GLU A 491 15.09 1.58 21.09
C GLU A 491 15.19 2.16 19.67
N ARG A 492 15.86 1.47 18.72
CA ARG A 492 15.88 1.75 17.26
C ARG A 492 16.84 0.81 16.51
N THR A 493 16.47 0.44 15.28
CA THR A 493 17.40 0.03 14.19
C THR A 493 17.29 0.93 12.96
N LEU A 494 18.38 1.10 12.19
CA LEU A 494 18.49 2.11 11.11
C LEU A 494 17.96 1.66 9.74
N ASP A 495 17.52 0.40 9.63
CA ASP A 495 16.87 -0.17 8.43
C ASP A 495 15.57 0.55 8.05
N ASP A 496 14.98 1.31 8.97
CA ASP A 496 13.83 2.18 8.72
C ASP A 496 14.15 3.36 7.79
N SER A 497 15.37 3.90 7.84
CA SER A 497 15.73 5.18 7.22
C SER A 497 15.58 5.17 5.70
N ALA A 498 16.16 4.18 5.02
CA ALA A 498 16.12 4.10 3.57
C ALA A 498 14.70 3.82 3.06
N ASN A 499 13.99 2.88 3.69
CA ASN A 499 12.63 2.54 3.31
C ASN A 499 11.68 3.74 3.45
N LYS A 500 11.77 4.46 4.58
CA LYS A 500 10.89 5.59 4.87
C LYS A 500 11.11 6.77 3.92
N ARG A 501 12.36 6.99 3.46
CA ARG A 501 12.69 8.01 2.45
C ARG A 501 12.06 7.75 1.08
N LEU A 502 11.66 6.51 0.79
CA LEU A 502 10.94 6.12 -0.42
C LEU A 502 9.43 6.10 -0.16
N SER A 503 9.01 5.21 0.74
CA SER A 503 7.60 4.83 0.91
C SER A 503 6.72 5.98 1.37
N VAL A 504 7.17 6.81 2.32
CA VAL A 504 6.34 7.88 2.87
C VAL A 504 6.12 9.01 1.87
N PRO A 505 7.17 9.65 1.29
CA PRO A 505 6.96 10.70 0.29
C PRO A 505 6.17 10.22 -0.93
N GLU A 506 6.47 9.03 -1.45
CA GLU A 506 5.80 8.52 -2.66
C GLU A 506 4.31 8.23 -2.42
N ALA A 507 3.93 7.76 -1.23
CA ALA A 507 2.52 7.59 -0.87
C ALA A 507 1.77 8.92 -0.79
N PHE A 508 2.35 9.95 -0.16
CA PHE A 508 1.73 11.28 -0.09
C PHE A 508 1.62 11.94 -1.47
N LEU A 509 2.67 11.86 -2.30
CA LEU A 509 2.66 12.38 -3.67
C LEU A 509 1.65 11.65 -4.54
N GLY A 510 1.54 10.32 -4.39
CA GLY A 510 0.55 9.51 -5.08
C GLY A 510 -0.88 9.87 -4.66
N ALA A 511 -1.15 9.98 -3.36
CA ALA A 511 -2.46 10.39 -2.85
C ALA A 511 -2.86 11.80 -3.30
N ASP A 512 -1.92 12.75 -3.31
CA ASP A 512 -2.13 14.10 -3.82
C ASP A 512 -2.56 14.10 -5.30
N ALA A 513 -1.82 13.37 -6.13
CA ALA A 513 -2.11 13.24 -7.56
C ALA A 513 -3.48 12.56 -7.81
N ILE A 514 -3.79 11.52 -7.05
CA ILE A 514 -5.08 10.82 -7.11
C ILE A 514 -6.21 11.80 -6.79
N LEU A 515 -6.11 12.57 -5.71
CA LEU A 515 -7.17 13.48 -5.30
C LEU A 515 -7.36 14.64 -6.28
N ASN A 516 -6.30 15.19 -6.86
CA ASN A 516 -6.42 16.20 -7.92
C ASN A 516 -7.24 15.66 -9.11
N LEU A 517 -7.01 14.40 -9.50
CA LEU A 517 -7.76 13.75 -10.58
C LEU A 517 -9.20 13.42 -10.17
N VAL A 518 -9.42 12.91 -8.96
CA VAL A 518 -10.76 12.58 -8.45
C VAL A 518 -11.62 13.84 -8.43
N VAL A 519 -11.12 14.96 -7.89
CA VAL A 519 -11.86 16.23 -7.91
C VAL A 519 -12.16 16.66 -9.34
N SER A 520 -11.15 16.65 -10.22
CA SER A 520 -11.34 17.03 -11.63
C SER A 520 -12.42 16.18 -12.31
N VAL A 521 -12.42 14.86 -12.11
CA VAL A 521 -13.41 13.97 -12.70
C VAL A 521 -14.78 14.21 -12.08
N ALA A 522 -14.89 14.23 -10.75
CA ALA A 522 -16.17 14.39 -10.04
C ALA A 522 -16.88 15.71 -10.37
N GLU A 523 -16.15 16.82 -10.46
CA GLU A 523 -16.70 18.13 -10.82
C GLU A 523 -17.19 18.18 -12.28
N GLY A 524 -16.58 17.38 -13.15
CA GLY A 524 -16.81 17.42 -14.59
C GLY A 524 -17.55 16.21 -15.15
N LEU A 525 -18.12 15.33 -14.32
CA LEU A 525 -18.86 14.15 -14.79
C LEU A 525 -20.07 14.57 -15.64
N VAL A 526 -20.15 14.00 -16.84
CA VAL A 526 -21.27 14.18 -17.77
C VAL A 526 -22.16 12.93 -17.70
N VAL A 527 -23.48 13.14 -17.68
CA VAL A 527 -24.49 12.06 -17.68
C VAL A 527 -25.27 12.12 -18.99
N TYR A 528 -25.60 10.96 -19.56
CA TYR A 528 -26.40 10.83 -20.78
C TYR A 528 -27.75 10.14 -20.49
N PRO A 529 -28.79 10.88 -20.01
CA PRO A 529 -30.06 10.29 -19.60
C PRO A 529 -30.77 9.49 -20.69
N LYS A 530 -30.60 9.86 -21.96
CA LYS A 530 -31.23 9.15 -23.09
C LYS A 530 -30.61 7.77 -23.34
N VAL A 531 -29.30 7.63 -23.12
CA VAL A 531 -28.61 6.34 -23.20
C VAL A 531 -29.05 5.45 -22.03
N ILE A 532 -29.13 6.04 -20.84
CA ILE A 532 -29.62 5.35 -19.62
C ILE A 532 -31.07 4.86 -19.81
N ASP A 533 -31.96 5.71 -20.32
CA ASP A 533 -33.37 5.37 -20.59
C ASP A 533 -33.48 4.22 -21.61
N ASN A 534 -32.62 4.20 -22.63
CA ASN A 534 -32.59 3.11 -23.61
C ASN A 534 -32.24 1.76 -22.96
N TYR A 535 -31.22 1.70 -22.09
CA TYR A 535 -30.90 0.46 -21.36
C TYR A 535 -32.00 0.05 -20.40
N LEU A 536 -32.62 1.01 -19.70
CA LEU A 536 -33.75 0.71 -18.84
C LEU A 536 -34.90 0.09 -19.65
N ARG A 537 -35.28 0.66 -20.80
CA ARG A 537 -36.35 0.10 -21.65
C ARG A 537 -36.09 -1.34 -22.08
N GLN A 538 -34.84 -1.72 -22.29
CA GLN A 538 -34.47 -3.08 -22.70
C GLN A 538 -34.63 -4.09 -21.56
N GLU A 539 -34.32 -3.69 -20.32
CA GLU A 539 -34.29 -4.59 -19.16
C GLU A 539 -35.55 -4.53 -18.30
N LEU A 540 -36.25 -3.40 -18.28
CA LEU A 540 -37.42 -3.16 -17.42
C LEU A 540 -38.56 -4.18 -17.61
N PRO A 541 -38.85 -4.69 -18.82
CA PRO A 541 -39.82 -5.77 -18.98
C PRO A 541 -39.51 -7.00 -18.12
N PHE A 542 -38.24 -7.37 -17.97
CA PHE A 542 -37.83 -8.48 -17.10
C PHE A 542 -37.96 -8.10 -15.62
N LEU A 543 -37.55 -6.89 -15.26
CA LEU A 543 -37.59 -6.39 -13.88
C LEU A 543 -39.03 -6.19 -13.35
N ALA A 544 -39.98 -5.89 -14.25
CA ALA A 544 -41.38 -5.64 -13.92
C ALA A 544 -42.22 -6.93 -13.79
N THR A 545 -41.64 -8.11 -14.01
CA THR A 545 -42.38 -9.39 -14.02
C THR A 545 -43.07 -9.71 -12.69
N GLU A 546 -42.44 -9.40 -11.55
CA GLU A 546 -43.07 -9.63 -10.23
C GLU A 546 -44.26 -8.69 -10.00
N ASP A 547 -44.14 -7.41 -10.36
CA ASP A 547 -45.25 -6.44 -10.25
C ASP A 547 -46.41 -6.81 -11.18
N LEU A 548 -46.08 -7.28 -12.39
CA LEU A 548 -47.06 -7.79 -13.33
C LEU A 548 -47.79 -9.03 -12.78
N LEU A 549 -47.04 -9.99 -12.22
CA LEU A 549 -47.61 -11.17 -11.57
C LEU A 549 -48.58 -10.76 -10.46
N MET A 550 -48.17 -9.85 -9.59
CA MET A 550 -49.00 -9.35 -8.49
C MET A 550 -50.25 -8.62 -9.01
N ALA A 551 -50.14 -7.83 -10.08
CA ALA A 551 -51.27 -7.16 -10.70
C ALA A 551 -52.28 -8.14 -11.31
N ALA A 552 -51.79 -9.18 -12.00
CA ALA A 552 -52.62 -10.21 -12.62
C ALA A 552 -53.32 -11.11 -11.59
N VAL A 553 -52.65 -11.43 -10.47
CA VAL A 553 -53.27 -12.15 -9.34
C VAL A 553 -54.38 -11.31 -8.69
N LYS A 554 -54.16 -10.01 -8.48
CA LYS A 554 -55.21 -9.10 -7.96
C LYS A 554 -56.41 -8.98 -8.89
N ALA A 555 -56.24 -9.19 -10.19
CA ALA A 555 -57.31 -9.25 -11.17
C ALA A 555 -58.05 -10.61 -11.20
N GLY A 556 -57.74 -11.53 -10.28
CA GLY A 556 -58.44 -12.81 -10.11
C GLY A 556 -57.72 -14.02 -10.73
N GLY A 557 -56.48 -13.86 -11.22
CA GLY A 557 -55.72 -14.95 -11.81
C GLY A 557 -55.02 -15.86 -10.78
N ASP A 558 -54.78 -17.12 -11.17
CA ASP A 558 -54.02 -18.10 -10.39
C ASP A 558 -52.52 -17.78 -10.44
N ARG A 559 -51.91 -17.53 -9.27
CA ARG A 559 -50.50 -17.12 -9.17
C ARG A 559 -49.54 -18.12 -9.82
N GLN A 560 -49.74 -19.42 -9.63
CA GLN A 560 -48.79 -20.43 -10.07
C GLN A 560 -48.85 -20.63 -11.58
N LYS A 561 -50.05 -20.61 -12.16
CA LYS A 561 -50.25 -20.64 -13.61
C LYS A 561 -49.71 -19.38 -14.29
N LEU A 562 -49.94 -18.19 -13.71
CA LEU A 562 -49.44 -16.93 -14.26
C LEU A 562 -47.91 -16.84 -14.20
N HIS A 563 -47.30 -17.25 -13.08
CA HIS A 563 -45.85 -17.29 -12.95
C HIS A 563 -45.20 -18.20 -14.01
N GLU A 564 -45.78 -19.38 -14.26
CA GLU A 564 -45.27 -20.29 -15.28
C GLU A 564 -45.33 -19.70 -16.69
N LYS A 565 -46.44 -19.03 -17.04
CA LYS A 565 -46.56 -18.30 -18.31
C LYS A 565 -45.54 -17.17 -18.44
N ILE A 566 -45.31 -16.40 -17.37
CA ILE A 566 -44.25 -15.36 -17.34
C ILE A 566 -42.88 -15.99 -17.55
N ARG A 567 -42.60 -17.13 -16.91
CA ARG A 567 -41.33 -17.85 -17.02
C ARG A 567 -41.08 -18.29 -18.46
N GLU A 568 -42.04 -18.96 -19.08
CA GLU A 568 -41.95 -19.41 -20.48
C GLU A 568 -41.74 -18.24 -21.45
N ALA A 569 -42.53 -17.16 -21.30
CA ALA A 569 -42.39 -15.97 -22.13
C ALA A 569 -41.03 -15.27 -21.92
N SER A 570 -40.53 -15.23 -20.68
CA SER A 570 -39.23 -14.64 -20.34
C SER A 570 -38.08 -15.44 -20.95
N VAL A 571 -38.13 -16.78 -20.88
CA VAL A 571 -37.13 -17.65 -21.52
C VAL A 571 -37.09 -17.42 -23.03
N ALA A 572 -38.26 -17.33 -23.68
CA ALA A 572 -38.34 -17.07 -25.12
C ALA A 572 -37.81 -15.67 -25.50
N ALA A 573 -38.13 -14.64 -24.71
CA ALA A 573 -37.62 -13.28 -24.93
C ALA A 573 -36.10 -13.21 -24.72
N VAL A 574 -35.56 -13.88 -23.68
CA VAL A 574 -34.12 -13.97 -23.45
C VAL A 574 -33.40 -14.69 -24.60
N ALA A 575 -33.96 -15.80 -25.11
CA ALA A 575 -33.41 -16.51 -26.25
C ALA A 575 -33.37 -15.59 -27.49
N LYS A 576 -34.46 -14.87 -27.80
CA LYS A 576 -34.49 -13.91 -28.90
C LYS A 576 -33.44 -12.79 -28.77
N VAL A 577 -33.23 -12.28 -27.57
CA VAL A 577 -32.17 -11.26 -27.32
C VAL A 577 -30.78 -11.85 -27.51
N ARG A 578 -30.51 -13.03 -26.93
CA ARG A 578 -29.15 -13.60 -26.87
C ARG A 578 -28.74 -14.35 -28.13
N GLU A 579 -29.66 -15.09 -28.74
CA GLU A 579 -29.40 -15.94 -29.90
C GLU A 579 -29.61 -15.17 -31.22
N GLU A 580 -30.57 -14.24 -31.26
CA GLU A 580 -30.91 -13.50 -32.49
C GLU A 580 -30.44 -12.04 -32.49
N GLY A 581 -29.99 -11.50 -31.34
CA GLY A 581 -29.60 -10.09 -31.23
C GLY A 581 -30.76 -9.10 -31.42
N LYS A 582 -32.01 -9.55 -31.24
CA LYS A 582 -33.22 -8.73 -31.44
C LYS A 582 -33.69 -8.06 -30.14
N PRO A 583 -34.53 -7.00 -30.21
CA PRO A 583 -35.07 -6.36 -29.02
C PRO A 583 -35.89 -7.31 -28.14
N ASN A 584 -35.91 -7.02 -26.84
CA ASN A 584 -36.75 -7.70 -25.86
C ASN A 584 -38.24 -7.47 -26.18
N ASP A 585 -38.98 -8.55 -26.41
CA ASP A 585 -40.40 -8.55 -26.76
C ASP A 585 -41.29 -9.19 -25.67
N LEU A 586 -40.78 -9.33 -24.43
CA LEU A 586 -41.50 -10.01 -23.35
C LEU A 586 -42.92 -9.44 -23.12
N PHE A 587 -43.04 -8.12 -23.03
CA PHE A 587 -44.35 -7.48 -22.80
C PHE A 587 -45.28 -7.62 -24.01
N GLU A 588 -44.75 -7.70 -25.23
CA GLU A 588 -45.56 -7.99 -26.43
C GLU A 588 -46.12 -9.41 -26.38
N ARG A 589 -45.30 -10.39 -25.99
CA ARG A 589 -45.72 -11.80 -25.81
C ARG A 589 -46.80 -11.93 -24.75
N LEU A 590 -46.59 -11.30 -23.60
CA LEU A 590 -47.54 -11.37 -22.48
C LEU A 590 -48.84 -10.64 -22.81
N ALA A 591 -48.79 -9.50 -23.51
CA ALA A 591 -49.99 -8.76 -23.91
C ALA A 591 -50.89 -9.51 -24.91
N ALA A 592 -50.33 -10.47 -25.66
CA ALA A 592 -51.09 -11.34 -26.55
C ALA A 592 -51.81 -12.49 -25.82
N ASP A 593 -51.47 -12.77 -24.56
CA ASP A 593 -52.13 -13.79 -23.74
C ASP A 593 -53.28 -13.17 -22.93
N PRO A 594 -54.53 -13.65 -23.09
CA PRO A 594 -55.68 -13.12 -22.35
C PRO A 594 -55.51 -13.12 -20.82
N ALA A 595 -54.65 -13.99 -20.27
CA ALA A 595 -54.36 -14.04 -18.84
C ALA A 595 -53.65 -12.77 -18.31
N PHE A 596 -53.06 -11.95 -19.20
CA PHE A 596 -52.41 -10.69 -18.85
C PHE A 596 -53.10 -9.46 -19.47
N ALA A 597 -54.43 -9.51 -19.64
CA ALA A 597 -55.21 -8.35 -20.09
C ALA A 597 -54.95 -7.06 -19.28
N VAL A 598 -54.52 -7.19 -18.02
CA VAL A 598 -54.07 -6.08 -17.15
C VAL A 598 -52.95 -5.23 -17.77
N LEU A 599 -52.16 -5.77 -18.72
CA LEU A 599 -51.14 -5.01 -19.45
C LEU A 599 -51.73 -3.94 -20.37
N GLN A 600 -52.97 -4.10 -20.85
CA GLN A 600 -53.64 -3.07 -21.66
C GLN A 600 -53.93 -1.80 -20.84
N GLU A 601 -54.24 -1.97 -19.56
CA GLU A 601 -54.55 -0.86 -18.64
C GLU A 601 -53.30 -0.32 -17.94
N LYS A 602 -52.41 -1.22 -17.49
CA LYS A 602 -51.28 -0.88 -16.60
C LYS A 602 -49.90 -1.01 -17.25
N GLY A 603 -49.80 -1.41 -18.51
CA GLY A 603 -48.51 -1.68 -19.18
C GLY A 603 -47.59 -0.46 -19.19
N ALA A 604 -48.11 0.73 -19.52
CA ALA A 604 -47.34 1.97 -19.50
C ALA A 604 -46.87 2.36 -18.08
N GLU A 605 -47.69 2.06 -17.07
CA GLU A 605 -47.35 2.28 -15.66
C GLU A 605 -46.24 1.33 -15.21
N LEU A 606 -46.34 0.03 -15.54
CA LEU A 606 -45.33 -1.00 -15.23
C LEU A 606 -44.01 -0.78 -15.97
N LEU A 607 -44.02 -0.10 -17.12
CA LEU A 607 -42.79 0.28 -17.84
C LEU A 607 -42.26 1.66 -17.44
N ASN A 608 -42.73 2.24 -16.34
CA ASN A 608 -42.17 3.46 -15.78
C ASN A 608 -41.05 3.16 -14.78
N ALA A 609 -39.80 3.34 -15.21
CA ALA A 609 -38.61 3.09 -14.39
C ALA A 609 -38.58 3.82 -13.04
N ARG A 610 -39.26 4.97 -12.90
CA ARG A 610 -39.34 5.73 -11.63
C ARG A 610 -40.02 4.95 -10.51
N ARG A 611 -40.83 3.93 -10.81
CA ARG A 611 -41.49 3.10 -9.79
C ARG A 611 -40.52 2.13 -9.12
N TYR A 612 -39.43 1.79 -9.80
CA TYR A 612 -38.51 0.74 -9.41
C TYR A 612 -37.28 1.25 -8.66
N VAL A 613 -37.18 2.57 -8.44
CA VAL A 613 -36.04 3.18 -7.72
C VAL A 613 -36.12 3.02 -6.20
N GLY A 614 -37.24 2.49 -5.69
CA GLY A 614 -37.47 2.34 -4.24
C GLY A 614 -37.31 3.69 -3.51
N ARG A 615 -36.52 3.69 -2.44
CA ARG A 615 -36.21 4.89 -1.63
C ARG A 615 -34.93 5.63 -2.06
N ALA A 616 -34.45 5.40 -3.28
CA ALA A 616 -33.16 5.92 -3.71
C ALA A 616 -33.05 7.46 -3.59
N PRO A 617 -34.04 8.27 -4.03
CA PRO A 617 -33.97 9.72 -3.86
C PRO A 617 -33.93 10.17 -2.40
N GLU A 618 -34.77 9.60 -1.53
CA GLU A 618 -34.85 9.96 -0.11
C GLU A 618 -33.57 9.55 0.63
N GLN A 619 -32.98 8.41 0.27
CA GLN A 619 -31.69 7.98 0.81
C GLN A 619 -30.56 8.95 0.44
N VAL A 620 -30.57 9.51 -0.78
CA VAL A 620 -29.61 10.55 -1.15
C VAL A 620 -29.80 11.78 -0.27
N GLU A 621 -31.04 12.28 -0.14
CA GLU A 621 -31.32 13.48 0.65
C GLU A 621 -30.91 13.33 2.13
N LEU A 622 -31.30 12.22 2.76
CA LEU A 622 -30.96 11.93 4.16
C LEU A 622 -29.44 11.79 4.34
N PHE A 623 -28.77 11.03 3.49
CA PHE A 623 -27.31 10.86 3.59
C PHE A 623 -26.56 12.18 3.43
N LEU A 624 -26.97 13.01 2.47
CA LEU A 624 -26.38 14.33 2.28
C LEU A 624 -26.59 15.21 3.53
N LEU A 625 -27.81 15.26 4.06
CA LEU A 625 -28.18 16.12 5.17
C LEU A 625 -27.57 15.67 6.51
N GLU A 626 -27.62 14.38 6.82
CA GLU A 626 -27.30 13.84 8.15
C GLU A 626 -25.83 13.45 8.31
N GLU A 627 -25.13 13.12 7.21
CA GLU A 627 -23.75 12.64 7.27
C GLU A 627 -22.77 13.57 6.55
N VAL A 628 -23.09 14.00 5.33
CA VAL A 628 -22.14 14.74 4.47
C VAL A 628 -22.02 16.19 4.90
N GLU A 629 -23.13 16.94 5.01
CA GLU A 629 -23.08 18.34 5.41
C GLU A 629 -22.43 18.53 6.80
N PRO A 630 -22.73 17.72 7.84
CA PRO A 630 -22.05 17.84 9.13
C PRO A 630 -20.54 17.54 9.06
N ALA A 631 -20.13 16.53 8.27
CA ALA A 631 -18.72 16.18 8.15
C ALA A 631 -17.89 17.19 7.34
N LEU A 632 -18.53 17.90 6.39
CA LEU A 632 -17.90 19.01 5.67
C LEU A 632 -18.00 20.34 6.42
N GLY A 633 -18.86 20.44 7.43
CA GLY A 633 -19.03 21.62 8.27
C GLY A 633 -17.71 22.04 8.93
N GLY A 634 -17.22 23.25 8.61
CA GLY A 634 -15.99 23.79 9.15
C GLY A 634 -14.70 23.24 8.53
N VAL A 635 -14.79 22.42 7.49
CA VAL A 635 -13.63 21.96 6.71
C VAL A 635 -13.41 22.89 5.53
N GLU A 636 -12.24 23.50 5.45
CA GLU A 636 -11.84 24.30 4.30
C GLU A 636 -11.70 23.40 3.05
N LEU A 637 -12.26 23.85 1.93
CA LEU A 637 -12.17 23.14 0.65
C LEU A 637 -10.96 23.65 -0.13
N ALA A 638 -10.26 22.73 -0.82
CA ALA A 638 -9.15 23.11 -1.69
C ALA A 638 -9.61 24.11 -2.76
N THR A 639 -8.87 25.19 -2.99
CA THR A 639 -9.17 26.18 -4.03
C THR A 639 -8.68 25.71 -5.41
N GLY A 640 -9.01 26.44 -6.48
CA GLY A 640 -8.50 26.13 -7.83
C GLY A 640 -6.97 26.07 -7.87
N ASP A 641 -6.29 26.93 -7.12
CA ASP A 641 -4.82 27.01 -7.06
C ASP A 641 -4.19 25.85 -6.29
N ASP A 642 -4.98 25.11 -5.51
CA ASP A 642 -4.54 23.93 -4.74
C ASP A 642 -4.62 22.63 -5.56
N LEU A 643 -5.37 22.66 -6.68
CA LEU A 643 -5.61 21.50 -7.54
C LEU A 643 -4.80 21.61 -8.83
N GLU A 644 -3.80 20.74 -8.96
CA GLU A 644 -2.93 20.74 -10.13
C GLU A 644 -3.04 19.38 -10.84
N VAL A 645 -3.77 19.33 -11.95
CA VAL A 645 -3.79 18.17 -12.85
C VAL A 645 -2.66 18.33 -13.85
N ARG A 646 -1.49 17.78 -13.51
CA ARG A 646 -0.28 17.88 -14.32
C ARG A 646 -0.28 16.82 -15.44
N VAL A 647 0.31 17.15 -16.59
CA VAL A 647 0.31 16.32 -17.81
C VAL A 647 1.70 15.88 -18.17
#